data_AF-A0A7W6JZI3-F1
#
_entry.id   AF-A0A7W6JZI3-F1
#
_cell.length_a   1.000
_cell.length_b   1.000
_cell.length_c   1.000
_cell.angle_alpha   90.00
_cell.angle_beta   90.00
_cell.angle_gamma   90.00
#
_symmetry.space_group_name_H-M   'P 1'
#
loop_
_entity.id
_entity.type
_entity.pdbx_description
1 polymer ?
#
loop_
_entity_poly.entity_id
_entity_poly.type
_entity_poly.pdbx_seq_one_letter_code
_entity_poly.pdbx_strand_id
1 'polypeptide(L)'
;MANWTALLASAAIPVTLAPAALAQTQPLLDESAIRSPLAAGCAGKSDATPLPVDPRTLITPSVNSNPNGAVRFNSFFTNLHNPPAPYVNRLPARPTTCGAWRASVARGKQNLETRQYFLPFSRAQDYDKLWAVWGLSSKPADFNEQVEKRYGFYPAPFRNPYPLPGENPNTTNGGSGQLPLGLIQGKGDDGKWTGTITASCSACHDSRLGTTSEANFTWGLPNSANDAGLLASDLFRTSPVTWLGLALPIPWSDGRGSSDAIGLITLLPALFDMDTLQLAPSLLEYTPDTPAGGMTKAPAWFNRAFKTRQFWDGSLTSDNVHSEMAFGVATLTRDAGERRALESDFEDINNFLLSLSAPKYPGTIDRPLAEQGAVLFHERDLWANGANVEIPRQPGNGSCASCHGVYSPRYANDTAYLPDPRLKGLPGNVTPIETIQTDPRRFNLFADPRQRRAWNSSWWAYNSLSPSWYGYPVESLIASSIRRVYRAVYNNGGPIYSPLGPNEWVEPKGYVSPPLYGAWAGGPFLHNGSVPDVWGILKPSDRPAVWKRPYSAAGIGGKNQGYDYSFASYDFAKLGWKYETMNCSTSASVPPYQPCNGQATPDRLYSAFSNAAAGYLNLAYQTPPPITDQQIRSRMSFNSNLYGDSNGGHTFTQSLSDAERLALLEYLKTL
;
A
#
# COMPACT_ATOMS: atom_id res chain seq x y z
N MET A 1 -60.21 57.21 27.52
CA MET A 1 -60.44 56.51 26.25
C MET A 1 -59.35 56.93 25.28
N ALA A 2 -58.31 56.11 25.12
CA ALA A 2 -57.19 56.37 24.20
C ALA A 2 -56.93 55.08 23.43
N ASN A 3 -57.24 55.08 22.14
CA ASN A 3 -57.06 53.94 21.23
C ASN A 3 -55.62 53.91 20.73
N TRP A 4 -54.95 52.78 20.95
CA TRP A 4 -53.65 52.44 20.40
C TRP A 4 -53.82 51.65 19.10
N THR A 5 -53.08 52.06 18.07
CA THR A 5 -52.89 51.42 16.77
C THR A 5 -52.18 50.07 16.89
N ALA A 6 -52.73 49.02 16.28
CA ALA A 6 -52.09 47.70 16.16
C ALA A 6 -51.31 47.58 14.84
N LEU A 7 -50.00 47.29 14.94
CA LEU A 7 -49.15 46.84 13.84
C LEU A 7 -49.30 45.31 13.66
N LEU A 8 -49.58 44.87 12.43
CA LEU A 8 -49.47 43.47 12.01
C LEU A 8 -48.02 43.18 11.61
N ALA A 9 -47.31 42.38 12.40
CA ALA A 9 -46.04 41.77 12.02
C ALA A 9 -46.28 40.34 11.55
N SER A 10 -45.99 40.06 10.28
CA SER A 10 -46.01 38.72 9.70
C SER A 10 -44.85 37.89 10.26
N ALA A 11 -45.17 36.89 11.07
CA ALA A 11 -44.20 35.90 11.52
C ALA A 11 -43.90 34.90 10.40
N ALA A 12 -42.70 34.96 9.83
CA ALA A 12 -42.18 33.90 8.96
C ALA A 12 -41.76 32.71 9.83
N ILE A 13 -42.47 31.59 9.69
CA ILE A 13 -42.11 30.31 10.32
C ILE A 13 -40.95 29.70 9.50
N PRO A 14 -39.78 29.41 10.10
CA PRO A 14 -38.74 28.68 9.39
C PRO A 14 -39.20 27.23 9.21
N VAL A 15 -39.46 26.82 7.97
CA VAL A 15 -39.73 25.42 7.63
C VAL A 15 -38.42 24.64 7.77
N THR A 16 -38.29 23.87 8.84
CA THR A 16 -37.23 22.86 8.97
C THR A 16 -37.60 21.67 8.08
N LEU A 17 -36.91 21.53 6.94
CA LEU A 17 -37.07 20.37 6.07
C LEU A 17 -36.66 19.08 6.81
N ALA A 18 -37.42 18.00 6.62
CA ALA A 18 -37.06 16.69 7.14
C ALA A 18 -35.70 16.21 6.58
N PRO A 19 -34.90 15.42 7.32
CA PRO A 19 -33.55 15.02 6.90
C PRO A 19 -33.47 14.39 5.50
N ALA A 20 -34.46 13.57 5.12
CA ALA A 20 -34.53 12.96 3.79
C ALA A 20 -34.75 13.99 2.66
N ALA A 21 -35.49 15.06 2.92
CA ALA A 21 -35.70 16.15 1.96
C ALA A 21 -34.44 17.01 1.81
N LEU A 22 -33.64 17.17 2.87
CA LEU A 22 -32.34 17.85 2.81
C LEU A 22 -31.31 17.04 2.00
N ALA A 23 -31.29 15.71 2.14
CA ALA A 23 -30.40 14.84 1.37
C ALA A 23 -30.62 14.98 -0.15
N GLN A 24 -31.88 15.01 -0.61
CA GLN A 24 -32.20 15.14 -2.05
C GLN A 24 -31.68 16.43 -2.70
N THR A 25 -31.43 17.48 -1.92
CA THR A 25 -30.87 18.76 -2.43
C THR A 25 -29.35 18.70 -2.66
N GLN A 26 -28.67 17.69 -2.15
CA GLN A 26 -27.22 17.54 -2.29
C GLN A 26 -26.84 16.95 -3.67
N PRO A 27 -25.63 17.26 -4.18
CA PRO A 27 -25.19 16.76 -5.47
C PRO A 27 -24.88 15.26 -5.42
N LEU A 28 -24.96 14.62 -6.59
CA LEU A 28 -24.53 13.23 -6.77
C LEU A 28 -23.00 13.14 -6.86
N LEU A 29 -22.36 14.04 -7.61
CA LEU A 29 -20.94 14.07 -7.88
C LEU A 29 -20.16 14.89 -6.82
N ASP A 30 -18.91 14.50 -6.55
CA ASP A 30 -18.02 15.14 -5.56
C ASP A 30 -16.56 15.18 -6.04
N GLU A 31 -16.34 15.98 -7.08
CA GLU A 31 -15.02 16.24 -7.62
C GLU A 31 -14.26 17.21 -6.70
N SER A 32 -13.15 16.79 -6.08
CA SER A 32 -12.33 17.66 -5.24
C SER A 32 -10.84 17.49 -5.51
N ALA A 33 -10.08 18.58 -5.45
CA ALA A 33 -8.61 18.56 -5.51
C ALA A 33 -7.99 18.20 -4.16
N ILE A 34 -8.66 18.54 -3.06
CA ILE A 34 -8.23 18.24 -1.69
C ILE A 34 -9.28 17.30 -1.10
N ARG A 35 -8.96 16.00 -1.10
CA ARG A 35 -9.83 14.95 -0.58
C ARG A 35 -9.54 14.64 0.88
N SER A 36 -8.27 14.64 1.29
CA SER A 36 -7.90 14.40 2.70
C SER A 36 -8.73 15.27 3.64
N PRO A 37 -9.51 14.70 4.57
CA PRO A 37 -10.38 15.48 5.46
C PRO A 37 -9.61 16.50 6.32
N LEU A 38 -8.41 16.12 6.78
CA LEU A 38 -7.54 16.99 7.57
C LEU A 38 -6.98 18.12 6.71
N ALA A 39 -6.50 17.80 5.50
CA ALA A 39 -6.01 18.81 4.57
C ALA A 39 -7.12 19.80 4.17
N ALA A 40 -8.32 19.29 3.88
CA ALA A 40 -9.48 20.10 3.50
C ALA A 40 -9.92 21.02 4.63
N GLY A 41 -10.01 20.52 5.86
CA GLY A 41 -10.40 21.34 7.02
C GLY A 41 -9.33 22.37 7.45
N CYS A 42 -8.05 22.13 7.15
CA CYS A 42 -6.96 23.07 7.41
C CYS A 42 -6.63 24.01 6.24
N ALA A 43 -7.23 23.82 5.06
CA ALA A 43 -6.97 24.62 3.88
C ALA A 43 -7.34 26.10 4.12
N GLY A 44 -6.38 27.00 3.94
CA GLY A 44 -6.55 28.44 4.17
C GLY A 44 -6.80 28.84 5.64
N LYS A 45 -6.61 27.93 6.62
CA LYS A 45 -6.79 28.19 8.05
C LYS A 45 -5.46 28.50 8.74
N SER A 46 -5.50 29.35 9.76
CA SER A 46 -4.33 29.73 10.56
C SER A 46 -3.72 28.52 11.29
N ASP A 47 -2.44 28.61 11.65
CA ASP A 47 -1.73 27.54 12.36
C ASP A 47 -2.34 27.18 13.71
N ALA A 48 -2.96 28.15 14.40
CA ALA A 48 -3.62 27.95 15.68
C ALA A 48 -5.00 27.27 15.58
N THR A 49 -5.53 27.08 14.37
CA THR A 49 -6.83 26.43 14.18
C THR A 49 -6.77 24.98 14.70
N PRO A 50 -7.73 24.52 15.53
CA PRO A 50 -7.80 23.13 15.95
C PRO A 50 -7.83 22.17 14.76
N LEU A 51 -7.11 21.07 14.86
CA LEU A 51 -7.07 20.07 13.80
C LEU A 51 -8.48 19.46 13.62
N PRO A 52 -8.99 19.32 12.38
CA PRO A 52 -10.27 18.66 12.14
C PRO A 52 -10.28 17.24 12.68
N VAL A 53 -11.48 16.75 13.00
CA VAL A 53 -11.69 15.34 13.33
C VAL A 53 -11.24 14.48 12.16
N ASP A 54 -10.40 13.49 12.43
CA ASP A 54 -10.11 12.40 11.51
C ASP A 54 -11.33 11.46 11.45
N PRO A 55 -12.07 11.39 10.32
CA PRO A 55 -13.28 10.58 10.26
C PRO A 55 -13.06 9.09 10.50
N ARG A 56 -11.82 8.59 10.30
CA ARG A 56 -11.50 7.17 10.53
C ARG A 56 -11.67 6.80 12.00
N THR A 57 -11.41 7.75 12.90
CA THR A 57 -11.55 7.57 14.35
C THR A 57 -13.01 7.39 14.78
N LEU A 58 -13.97 7.74 13.91
CA LEU A 58 -15.40 7.59 14.17
C LEU A 58 -15.93 6.18 13.83
N ILE A 59 -15.15 5.36 13.10
CA ILE A 59 -15.52 3.98 12.76
C ILE A 59 -15.15 3.05 13.92
N THR A 60 -16.02 3.02 14.91
CA THR A 60 -15.96 2.17 16.10
C THR A 60 -17.06 1.10 16.06
N PRO A 61 -17.07 0.10 16.96
CA PRO A 61 -18.12 -0.93 16.96
C PRO A 61 -19.56 -0.41 17.01
N SER A 62 -19.79 0.80 17.55
CA SER A 62 -21.12 1.42 17.64
C SER A 62 -21.54 2.22 16.41
N VAL A 63 -20.68 2.36 15.38
CA VAL A 63 -20.94 3.22 14.22
C VAL A 63 -22.17 2.77 13.41
N ASN A 64 -22.47 1.47 13.40
CA ASN A 64 -23.59 0.89 12.65
C ASN A 64 -24.94 1.08 13.37
N SER A 65 -25.35 2.33 13.59
CA SER A 65 -26.60 2.67 14.31
C SER A 65 -27.87 2.21 13.58
N ASN A 66 -27.84 2.16 12.25
CA ASN A 66 -28.92 1.60 11.42
C ASN A 66 -28.54 0.18 10.97
N PRO A 67 -29.17 -0.88 11.52
CA PRO A 67 -28.86 -2.26 11.12
C PRO A 67 -29.28 -2.57 9.67
N ASN A 68 -30.18 -1.78 9.09
CA ASN A 68 -30.63 -1.93 7.71
C ASN A 68 -29.94 -0.94 6.76
N GLY A 69 -28.88 -0.25 7.23
CA GLY A 69 -28.13 0.69 6.40
C GLY A 69 -27.47 0.03 5.20
N ALA A 70 -27.37 0.75 4.09
CA ALA A 70 -26.74 0.28 2.86
C ALA A 70 -25.28 -0.16 3.06
N VAL A 71 -24.57 0.53 3.96
CA VAL A 71 -23.18 0.24 4.35
C VAL A 71 -23.14 -0.26 5.79
N ARG A 72 -22.39 -1.35 6.00
CA ARG A 72 -22.17 -1.94 7.32
C ARG A 72 -20.67 -2.09 7.59
N PHE A 73 -20.14 -1.23 8.45
CA PHE A 73 -18.73 -1.21 8.81
C PHE A 73 -18.33 -2.46 9.62
N ASN A 74 -17.28 -3.18 9.20
CA ASN A 74 -16.73 -4.32 9.96
C ASN A 74 -15.22 -4.21 10.25
N SER A 75 -14.57 -3.13 9.81
CA SER A 75 -13.14 -2.88 9.93
C SER A 75 -12.88 -1.63 10.78
N PHE A 76 -12.90 -1.81 12.11
CA PHE A 76 -12.89 -0.70 13.06
C PHE A 76 -11.49 -0.08 13.25
N PHE A 77 -11.48 1.20 13.57
CA PHE A 77 -10.27 1.92 13.98
C PHE A 77 -9.97 1.64 15.47
N THR A 78 -8.73 1.28 15.77
CA THR A 78 -8.23 1.20 17.15
C THR A 78 -7.34 2.41 17.40
N ASN A 79 -7.69 3.25 18.35
CA ASN A 79 -6.88 4.40 18.75
C ASN A 79 -5.79 3.92 19.71
N LEU A 80 -4.52 4.01 19.34
CA LEU A 80 -3.37 3.62 20.17
C LEU A 80 -2.90 4.78 21.06
N HIS A 81 -3.13 6.02 20.62
CA HIS A 81 -2.82 7.24 21.37
C HIS A 81 -3.82 7.53 22.50
N ASN A 82 -5.00 6.94 22.43
CA ASN A 82 -5.98 6.86 23.52
C ASN A 82 -6.56 5.43 23.55
N PRO A 83 -5.78 4.47 24.07
CA PRO A 83 -6.11 3.06 23.92
C PRO A 83 -7.26 2.63 24.83
N PRO A 84 -8.07 1.64 24.41
CA PRO A 84 -9.15 1.13 25.23
C PRO A 84 -8.60 0.49 26.51
N ALA A 85 -9.36 0.54 27.60
CA ALA A 85 -9.01 -0.20 28.82
C ALA A 85 -8.80 -1.69 28.50
N PRO A 86 -7.81 -2.37 29.12
CA PRO A 86 -6.97 -1.93 30.23
C PRO A 86 -5.64 -1.25 29.83
N TYR A 87 -5.43 -0.96 28.55
CA TYR A 87 -4.19 -0.35 28.07
C TYR A 87 -4.05 1.10 28.58
N VAL A 88 -2.81 1.57 28.67
CA VAL A 88 -2.48 2.92 29.14
C VAL A 88 -1.70 3.67 28.06
N ASN A 89 -1.95 4.98 27.95
CA ASN A 89 -1.27 5.81 26.98
C ASN A 89 0.19 6.07 27.40
N ARG A 90 1.14 5.69 26.53
CA ARG A 90 2.57 6.06 26.64
C ARG A 90 3.12 6.68 25.35
N LEU A 91 2.26 6.96 24.37
CA LEU A 91 2.68 7.55 23.09
C LEU A 91 2.71 9.08 23.19
N PRO A 92 3.63 9.74 22.46
CA PRO A 92 3.57 11.18 22.27
C PRO A 92 2.20 11.60 21.70
N ALA A 93 1.68 12.75 22.12
CA ALA A 93 0.41 13.23 21.59
C ALA A 93 0.50 13.52 20.09
N ARG A 94 -0.54 13.14 19.33
CA ARG A 94 -0.68 13.55 17.92
C ARG A 94 -0.85 15.07 17.81
N PRO A 95 -0.55 15.67 16.64
CA PRO A 95 -0.83 17.08 16.40
C PRO A 95 -2.30 17.45 16.66
N THR A 96 -2.53 18.54 17.40
CA THR A 96 -3.89 19.01 17.76
C THR A 96 -4.28 20.31 17.06
N THR A 97 -3.36 20.92 16.30
CA THR A 97 -3.61 22.13 15.51
C THR A 97 -3.17 21.94 14.06
N CYS A 98 -3.76 22.72 13.15
CA CYS A 98 -3.40 22.71 11.73
C CYS A 98 -1.92 23.04 11.49
N GLY A 99 -1.34 23.97 12.26
CA GLY A 99 0.07 24.34 12.12
C GLY A 99 1.02 23.20 12.53
N ALA A 100 0.78 22.58 13.68
CA ALA A 100 1.57 21.44 14.14
C ALA A 100 1.45 20.24 13.17
N TRP A 101 0.26 19.99 12.65
CA TRP A 101 0.03 18.94 11.67
C TRP A 101 0.73 19.22 10.34
N ARG A 102 0.64 20.44 9.79
CA ARG A 102 1.38 20.83 8.58
C ARG A 102 2.89 20.71 8.73
N ALA A 103 3.43 21.04 9.90
CA ALA A 103 4.85 20.87 10.19
C ALA A 103 5.25 19.38 10.18
N SER A 104 4.42 18.51 10.75
CA SER A 104 4.60 17.06 10.70
C SER A 104 4.52 16.50 9.27
N VAL A 105 3.53 16.93 8.50
CA VAL A 105 3.39 16.62 7.06
C VAL A 105 4.65 17.01 6.27
N ALA A 106 5.20 18.21 6.53
CA ALA A 106 6.40 18.67 5.83
C ALA A 106 7.63 17.81 6.16
N ARG A 107 7.81 17.42 7.44
CA ARG A 107 8.90 16.51 7.85
C ARG A 107 8.71 15.12 7.25
N GLY A 108 7.49 14.59 7.22
CA GLY A 108 7.20 13.29 6.64
C GLY A 108 7.54 13.21 5.15
N LYS A 109 7.20 14.27 4.41
CA LYS A 109 7.60 14.41 3.00
C LYS A 109 9.13 14.45 2.86
N GLN A 110 9.80 15.28 3.66
CA GLN A 110 11.26 15.39 3.64
C GLN A 110 11.94 14.06 3.98
N ASN A 111 11.37 13.29 4.91
CA ASN A 111 11.85 11.96 5.29
C ASN A 111 11.81 11.00 4.10
N LEU A 112 10.69 10.93 3.37
CA LEU A 112 10.59 10.09 2.16
C LEU A 112 11.56 10.51 1.04
N GLU A 113 11.85 11.81 0.91
CA GLU A 113 12.75 12.33 -0.13
C GLU A 113 14.24 12.19 0.22
N THR A 114 14.60 12.17 1.51
CA THR A 114 15.99 12.39 1.93
C THR A 114 16.56 11.43 2.97
N ARG A 115 15.77 10.56 3.62
CA ARG A 115 16.27 9.63 4.65
C ARG A 115 16.45 8.21 4.10
N GLN A 116 17.58 7.58 4.45
CA GLN A 116 17.85 6.19 4.08
C GLN A 116 17.28 5.24 5.16
N TYR A 117 16.02 4.85 5.02
CA TYR A 117 15.42 3.87 5.93
C TYR A 117 15.75 2.43 5.55
N PHE A 118 15.63 2.10 4.27
CA PHE A 118 15.79 0.75 3.76
C PHE A 118 17.25 0.30 3.82
N LEU A 119 17.47 -1.01 3.91
CA LEU A 119 18.79 -1.61 3.98
C LEU A 119 19.63 -1.27 2.73
N PRO A 120 20.82 -0.65 2.85
CA PRO A 120 21.70 -0.41 1.72
C PRO A 120 22.22 -1.71 1.11
N PHE A 121 22.22 -1.76 -0.23
CA PHE A 121 22.63 -2.95 -0.98
C PHE A 121 23.73 -2.69 -2.01
N SER A 122 24.05 -1.43 -2.33
CA SER A 122 25.19 -1.10 -3.19
C SER A 122 25.90 0.18 -2.73
N ARG A 123 27.21 0.32 -2.99
CA ARG A 123 27.91 1.61 -2.85
C ARG A 123 27.59 2.46 -4.08
N ALA A 124 27.58 3.79 -3.95
CA ALA A 124 27.31 4.68 -5.08
C ALA A 124 28.22 4.43 -6.31
N GLN A 125 29.50 4.15 -6.06
CA GLN A 125 30.47 3.80 -7.11
C GLN A 125 30.19 2.46 -7.83
N ASP A 126 29.49 1.54 -7.17
CA ASP A 126 29.15 0.22 -7.73
C ASP A 126 27.81 0.30 -8.49
N TYR A 127 26.87 1.10 -7.98
CA TYR A 127 25.68 1.51 -8.73
C TYR A 127 26.06 2.15 -10.07
N ASP A 128 27.08 3.02 -10.10
CA ASP A 128 27.59 3.66 -11.32
C ASP A 128 28.12 2.67 -12.37
N LYS A 129 28.39 1.41 -11.96
CA LYS A 129 28.90 0.32 -12.79
C LYS A 129 27.84 -0.71 -13.18
N LEU A 130 26.56 -0.46 -12.90
CA LEU A 130 25.46 -1.37 -13.24
C LEU A 130 25.42 -1.75 -14.72
N TRP A 131 25.83 -0.85 -15.62
CA TRP A 131 25.93 -1.12 -17.05
C TRP A 131 26.79 -2.36 -17.38
N ALA A 132 27.82 -2.64 -16.58
CA ALA A 132 28.67 -3.82 -16.75
C ALA A 132 27.92 -5.10 -16.34
N VAL A 133 27.10 -5.03 -15.28
CA VAL A 133 26.22 -6.13 -14.85
C VAL A 133 25.15 -6.45 -15.90
N TRP A 134 24.71 -5.45 -16.67
CA TRP A 134 23.78 -5.62 -17.78
C TRP A 134 24.45 -6.21 -19.03
N GLY A 135 25.79 -6.35 -19.02
CA GLY A 135 26.58 -6.86 -20.13
C GLY A 135 26.88 -5.83 -21.21
N LEU A 136 26.85 -4.53 -20.90
CA LEU A 136 27.28 -3.47 -21.81
C LEU A 136 28.79 -3.28 -21.74
N SER A 137 29.41 -2.85 -22.85
CA SER A 137 30.87 -2.65 -22.94
C SER A 137 31.37 -1.36 -22.28
N SER A 138 30.50 -0.36 -22.13
CA SER A 138 30.79 0.93 -21.52
C SER A 138 29.52 1.55 -20.97
N LYS A 139 29.64 2.53 -20.06
CA LYS A 139 28.51 3.31 -19.55
C LYS A 139 27.81 4.03 -20.72
N PRO A 140 26.54 3.75 -21.02
CA PRO A 140 25.85 4.38 -22.13
C PRO A 140 25.42 5.81 -21.75
N ALA A 141 25.24 6.69 -22.75
CA ALA A 141 24.85 8.08 -22.51
C ALA A 141 23.45 8.23 -21.89
N ASP A 142 22.56 7.26 -22.13
CA ASP A 142 21.20 7.17 -21.58
C ASP A 142 21.16 6.32 -20.29
N PHE A 143 22.28 6.15 -19.56
CA PHE A 143 22.37 5.29 -18.37
C PHE A 143 21.24 5.52 -17.35
N ASN A 144 20.95 6.77 -16.99
CA ASN A 144 19.90 7.08 -16.00
C ASN A 144 18.51 6.64 -16.49
N GLU A 145 18.18 6.89 -17.76
CA GLU A 145 16.93 6.45 -18.37
C GLU A 145 16.86 4.91 -18.44
N GLN A 146 17.99 4.24 -18.70
CA GLN A 146 18.04 2.78 -18.67
C GLN A 146 17.82 2.19 -17.27
N VAL A 147 18.29 2.84 -16.20
CA VAL A 147 17.96 2.45 -14.82
C VAL A 147 16.44 2.55 -14.60
N GLU A 148 15.82 3.66 -15.02
CA GLU A 148 14.37 3.85 -14.95
C GLU A 148 13.61 2.73 -15.68
N LYS A 149 13.95 2.47 -16.94
CA LYS A 149 13.32 1.44 -17.76
C LYS A 149 13.52 0.04 -17.19
N ARG A 150 14.77 -0.31 -16.89
CA ARG A 150 15.14 -1.67 -16.43
C ARG A 150 14.44 -2.03 -15.14
N TYR A 151 14.41 -1.14 -14.16
CA TYR A 151 13.85 -1.45 -12.85
C TYR A 151 12.40 -0.98 -12.67
N GLY A 152 11.81 -0.31 -13.67
CA GLY A 152 10.42 0.15 -13.59
C GLY A 152 10.25 1.34 -12.64
N PHE A 153 11.20 2.26 -12.71
CA PHE A 153 11.24 3.50 -11.97
C PHE A 153 11.02 4.69 -12.89
N TYR A 154 11.04 5.90 -12.32
CA TYR A 154 10.64 7.13 -13.02
C TYR A 154 11.60 8.27 -12.70
N PRO A 155 11.64 9.32 -13.53
CA PRO A 155 12.33 10.55 -13.18
C PRO A 155 11.76 11.13 -11.88
N ALA A 156 12.63 11.31 -10.88
CA ALA A 156 12.24 11.86 -9.59
C ALA A 156 11.75 13.32 -9.74
N PRO A 157 10.66 13.72 -9.08
CA PRO A 157 10.14 15.09 -9.11
C PRO A 157 10.92 16.04 -8.18
N PHE A 158 12.00 15.55 -7.57
CA PHE A 158 12.90 16.27 -6.66
C PHE A 158 14.36 15.88 -6.98
N ARG A 159 15.31 16.69 -6.53
CA ARG A 159 16.73 16.35 -6.60
C ARG A 159 17.00 15.12 -5.74
N ASN A 160 17.44 14.03 -6.35
CA ASN A 160 17.71 12.76 -5.68
C ASN A 160 19.16 12.36 -5.93
N PRO A 161 20.11 12.91 -5.16
CA PRO A 161 21.51 12.92 -5.57
C PRO A 161 22.25 11.61 -5.22
N TYR A 162 23.28 11.29 -6.00
CA TYR A 162 24.33 10.34 -5.62
C TYR A 162 25.73 10.84 -6.01
N PRO A 163 26.80 10.48 -5.27
CA PRO A 163 28.15 10.89 -5.61
C PRO A 163 28.65 10.11 -6.81
N LEU A 164 29.11 10.84 -7.83
CA LEU A 164 29.88 10.25 -8.92
C LEU A 164 31.26 9.79 -8.43
N PRO A 165 31.97 8.91 -9.16
CA PRO A 165 33.32 8.51 -8.79
C PRO A 165 34.24 9.71 -8.52
N GLY A 166 34.85 9.75 -7.33
CA GLY A 166 35.71 10.84 -6.87
C GLY A 166 35.02 11.94 -6.06
N GLU A 167 33.69 11.97 -6.01
CA GLU A 167 32.95 12.93 -5.17
C GLU A 167 32.82 12.44 -3.72
N ASN A 168 32.97 13.37 -2.75
CA ASN A 168 32.53 13.14 -1.38
C ASN A 168 31.11 13.71 -1.20
N PRO A 169 30.08 12.87 -0.99
CA PRO A 169 28.70 13.34 -0.93
C PRO A 169 28.45 14.32 0.21
N ASN A 170 29.25 14.29 1.29
CA ASN A 170 29.09 15.21 2.42
C ASN A 170 29.69 16.61 2.17
N THR A 171 30.47 16.78 1.10
CA THR A 171 30.97 18.10 0.66
C THR A 171 30.37 18.56 -0.67
N THR A 172 29.60 17.69 -1.35
CA THR A 172 28.92 17.99 -2.63
C THR A 172 27.39 17.91 -2.53
N ASN A 173 26.84 18.09 -1.32
CA ASN A 173 25.40 18.06 -1.04
C ASN A 173 24.71 16.80 -1.58
N GLY A 174 25.35 15.64 -1.44
CA GLY A 174 24.88 14.34 -1.90
C GLY A 174 25.47 13.89 -3.25
N GLY A 175 26.20 14.75 -3.97
CA GLY A 175 26.77 14.43 -5.27
C GLY A 175 26.06 15.06 -6.46
N SER A 176 26.68 14.99 -7.63
CA SER A 176 26.16 15.54 -8.89
C SER A 176 25.34 14.54 -9.71
N GLY A 177 25.40 13.25 -9.40
CA GLY A 177 24.57 12.23 -10.02
C GLY A 177 23.11 12.33 -9.59
N GLN A 178 22.19 11.82 -10.41
CA GLN A 178 20.75 11.80 -10.13
C GLN A 178 20.22 10.35 -10.18
N LEU A 179 19.54 9.95 -9.11
CA LEU A 179 18.82 8.68 -9.00
C LEU A 179 17.37 8.85 -9.47
N PRO A 180 16.74 7.78 -9.98
CA PRO A 180 15.30 7.79 -10.25
C PRO A 180 14.49 7.77 -8.95
N LEU A 181 13.20 8.09 -9.06
CA LEU A 181 12.21 7.82 -8.02
C LEU A 181 12.20 6.32 -7.71
N GLY A 182 12.32 5.96 -6.44
CA GLY A 182 12.36 4.57 -5.99
C GLY A 182 13.75 4.07 -5.61
N LEU A 183 14.82 4.77 -6.00
CA LEU A 183 16.13 4.61 -5.41
C LEU A 183 16.45 5.80 -4.52
N ILE A 184 17.32 5.61 -3.54
CA ILE A 184 17.77 6.70 -2.67
C ILE A 184 19.19 6.44 -2.19
N GLN A 185 20.00 7.50 -2.21
CA GLN A 185 21.18 7.58 -1.35
C GLN A 185 20.73 8.07 0.03
N GLY A 186 20.21 9.30 0.08
CA GLY A 186 19.68 9.87 1.30
C GLY A 186 20.72 10.00 2.42
N LYS A 187 20.20 10.28 3.61
CA LYS A 187 20.96 10.52 4.82
C LYS A 187 20.74 9.41 5.84
N GLY A 188 21.82 9.00 6.49
CA GLY A 188 21.80 8.09 7.63
C GLY A 188 21.25 8.77 8.88
N ASP A 189 21.16 8.03 9.98
CA ASP A 189 20.61 8.51 11.26
C ASP A 189 21.47 9.59 11.91
N ASP A 190 22.73 9.73 11.49
CA ASP A 190 23.64 10.82 11.85
C ASP A 190 23.44 12.11 11.02
N GLY A 191 22.49 12.10 10.08
CA GLY A 191 22.18 13.23 9.19
C GLY A 191 23.16 13.43 8.03
N LYS A 192 24.15 12.54 7.85
CA LYS A 192 25.13 12.61 6.76
C LYS A 192 24.67 11.82 5.55
N TRP A 193 25.08 12.25 4.36
CA TRP A 193 24.88 11.48 3.13
C TRP A 193 25.65 10.18 3.20
N THR A 194 24.98 9.08 2.87
CA THR A 194 25.47 7.72 3.14
C THR A 194 26.53 7.23 2.17
N GLY A 195 26.56 7.74 0.93
CA GLY A 195 27.39 7.18 -0.14
C GLY A 195 26.98 5.75 -0.57
N THR A 196 25.85 5.25 -0.07
CA THR A 196 25.28 3.94 -0.42
C THR A 196 23.93 4.13 -1.08
N ILE A 197 23.54 3.21 -1.96
CA ILE A 197 22.27 3.23 -2.68
C ILE A 197 21.37 2.11 -2.14
N THR A 198 20.11 2.44 -1.92
CA THR A 198 19.05 1.50 -1.59
C THR A 198 17.75 1.84 -2.33
N ALA A 199 16.74 0.99 -2.20
CA ALA A 199 15.38 1.27 -2.63
C ALA A 199 14.73 2.19 -1.60
N SER A 200 13.94 3.16 -2.04
CA SER A 200 13.08 3.93 -1.13
C SER A 200 11.68 3.31 -1.09
N CYS A 201 10.83 3.81 -0.20
CA CYS A 201 9.42 3.42 -0.15
C CYS A 201 8.72 3.66 -1.50
N SER A 202 9.14 4.71 -2.22
CA SER A 202 8.65 5.06 -3.55
C SER A 202 8.95 4.02 -4.64
N ALA A 203 9.83 3.04 -4.39
CA ALA A 203 10.05 1.95 -5.34
C ALA A 203 8.74 1.20 -5.63
N CYS A 204 7.90 1.03 -4.61
CA CYS A 204 6.62 0.34 -4.70
C CYS A 204 5.42 1.30 -4.63
N HIS A 205 5.53 2.38 -3.85
CA HIS A 205 4.38 3.21 -3.50
C HIS A 205 4.12 4.42 -4.40
N ASP A 206 5.08 4.76 -5.28
CA ASP A 206 4.97 5.92 -6.14
C ASP A 206 5.29 5.59 -7.60
N SER A 207 4.65 6.30 -8.51
CA SER A 207 4.86 6.18 -9.94
C SER A 207 4.40 7.42 -10.69
N ARG A 208 4.58 7.42 -12.01
CA ARG A 208 3.98 8.39 -12.90
C ARG A 208 2.93 7.71 -13.80
N LEU A 209 1.84 8.42 -14.03
CA LEU A 209 0.91 8.16 -15.12
C LEU A 209 0.88 9.42 -15.99
N GLY A 210 1.37 9.30 -17.23
CA GLY A 210 1.78 10.41 -18.07
C GLY A 210 3.28 10.71 -17.93
N THR A 211 3.92 11.10 -19.04
CA THR A 211 5.28 11.62 -19.03
C THR A 211 5.38 12.91 -18.20
N THR A 212 6.61 13.39 -17.95
CA THR A 212 6.83 14.65 -17.22
C THR A 212 6.23 15.88 -17.93
N SER A 213 5.95 15.79 -19.23
CA SER A 213 5.25 16.84 -19.99
C SER A 213 3.72 16.67 -20.00
N GLU A 214 3.21 15.46 -19.74
CA GLU A 214 1.79 15.14 -19.77
C GLU A 214 1.12 15.32 -18.41
N ALA A 215 1.84 15.04 -17.31
CA ALA A 215 1.28 15.06 -15.97
C ALA A 215 2.27 15.49 -14.88
N ASN A 216 1.75 16.23 -13.91
CA ASN A 216 2.45 16.48 -12.66
C ASN A 216 2.54 15.21 -11.82
N PHE A 217 3.64 15.08 -11.08
CA PHE A 217 3.79 13.98 -10.13
C PHE A 217 2.81 14.14 -8.96
N THR A 218 2.21 13.04 -8.54
CA THR A 218 1.38 12.95 -7.33
C THR A 218 1.86 11.78 -6.49
N TRP A 219 2.15 12.05 -5.21
CA TRP A 219 2.55 11.02 -4.25
C TRP A 219 1.43 10.00 -4.04
N GLY A 220 1.82 8.74 -3.81
CA GLY A 220 0.92 7.67 -3.42
C GLY A 220 0.16 7.01 -4.55
N LEU A 221 0.54 7.25 -5.81
CA LEU A 221 0.12 6.44 -6.95
C LEU A 221 0.98 5.17 -7.03
N PRO A 222 0.45 3.98 -6.68
CA PRO A 222 1.27 2.77 -6.56
C PRO A 222 1.99 2.38 -7.84
N ASN A 223 3.22 1.92 -7.71
CA ASN A 223 4.01 1.51 -8.85
C ASN A 223 3.43 0.25 -9.50
N SER A 224 3.23 0.30 -10.82
CA SER A 224 2.75 -0.80 -11.65
C SER A 224 3.85 -1.43 -12.50
N ALA A 225 5.10 -0.97 -12.35
CA ALA A 225 6.20 -1.31 -13.24
C ALA A 225 7.46 -1.81 -12.53
N ASN A 226 7.63 -1.59 -11.22
CA ASN A 226 8.87 -1.91 -10.53
C ASN A 226 9.20 -3.41 -10.57
N ASP A 227 10.45 -3.74 -10.84
CA ASP A 227 10.97 -5.12 -10.78
C ASP A 227 11.93 -5.26 -9.59
N ALA A 228 11.38 -5.62 -8.43
CA ALA A 228 12.15 -5.73 -7.19
C ALA A 228 13.20 -6.86 -7.27
N GLY A 229 12.83 -8.00 -7.88
CA GLY A 229 13.73 -9.13 -8.07
C GLY A 229 14.92 -8.78 -8.97
N LEU A 230 14.68 -8.07 -10.08
CA LEU A 230 15.74 -7.65 -10.99
C LEU A 230 16.71 -6.65 -10.35
N LEU A 231 16.19 -5.69 -9.58
CA LEU A 231 17.01 -4.76 -8.82
C LEU A 231 17.90 -5.50 -7.82
N ALA A 232 17.30 -6.38 -7.01
CA ALA A 232 18.01 -7.18 -6.01
C ALA A 232 19.08 -8.08 -6.66
N SER A 233 18.73 -8.76 -7.76
CA SER A 233 19.63 -9.62 -8.53
C SER A 233 20.86 -8.86 -9.02
N ASP A 234 20.66 -7.73 -9.70
CA ASP A 234 21.75 -6.98 -10.32
C ASP A 234 22.67 -6.37 -9.27
N LEU A 235 22.10 -5.79 -8.21
CA LEU A 235 22.90 -5.12 -7.19
C LEU A 235 23.68 -6.09 -6.34
N PHE A 236 23.14 -7.29 -6.09
CA PHE A 236 23.90 -8.39 -5.49
C PHE A 236 25.20 -8.71 -6.27
N ARG A 237 25.22 -8.49 -7.59
CA ARG A 237 26.41 -8.71 -8.44
C ARG A 237 27.34 -7.50 -8.58
N THR A 238 26.96 -6.31 -8.12
CA THR A 238 27.79 -5.10 -8.28
C THR A 238 28.95 -5.06 -7.29
N SER A 239 28.70 -5.25 -5.99
CA SER A 239 29.67 -5.53 -4.94
C SER A 239 28.92 -5.74 -3.62
N PRO A 240 29.33 -6.66 -2.72
CA PRO A 240 28.68 -6.78 -1.42
C PRO A 240 28.93 -5.53 -0.57
N VAL A 241 27.87 -4.78 -0.22
CA VAL A 241 27.96 -3.73 0.83
C VAL A 241 28.25 -4.36 2.19
N THR A 242 27.85 -5.61 2.38
CA THR A 242 28.08 -6.36 3.62
C THR A 242 29.17 -7.41 3.43
N TRP A 243 30.16 -7.38 4.30
CA TRP A 243 31.32 -8.29 4.38
C TRP A 243 30.99 -9.76 4.71
N LEU A 244 29.69 -10.10 4.92
CA LEU A 244 29.26 -11.35 5.54
C LEU A 244 28.80 -12.46 4.56
N GLY A 245 28.65 -12.18 3.27
CA GLY A 245 28.19 -13.18 2.28
C GLY A 245 26.74 -13.70 2.48
N LEU A 246 25.99 -13.18 3.46
CA LEU A 246 24.61 -13.56 3.74
C LEU A 246 23.63 -12.93 2.74
N ALA A 247 22.52 -13.63 2.46
CA ALA A 247 21.39 -13.07 1.74
C ALA A 247 20.76 -11.90 2.54
N LEU A 248 20.51 -10.78 1.86
CA LEU A 248 19.95 -9.59 2.50
C LEU A 248 18.42 -9.70 2.63
N PRO A 249 17.82 -9.17 3.73
CA PRO A 249 16.36 -9.12 3.92
C PRO A 249 15.72 -8.00 3.07
N ILE A 250 15.83 -8.12 1.75
CA ILE A 250 15.23 -7.20 0.77
C ILE A 250 14.13 -7.93 -0.02
N PRO A 251 13.11 -7.24 -0.52
CA PRO A 251 12.02 -7.87 -1.25
C PRO A 251 12.49 -8.38 -2.61
N TRP A 252 11.75 -9.36 -3.10
CA TRP A 252 11.85 -9.96 -4.43
C TRP A 252 10.52 -9.86 -5.18
N SER A 253 10.52 -10.17 -6.48
CA SER A 253 9.30 -10.26 -7.30
C SER A 253 9.47 -11.34 -8.35
N ASP A 254 8.38 -11.94 -8.81
CA ASP A 254 8.34 -12.83 -9.98
C ASP A 254 8.14 -12.09 -11.33
N GLY A 255 7.84 -10.78 -11.23
CA GLY A 255 7.57 -9.88 -12.33
C GLY A 255 7.62 -8.42 -11.90
N ARG A 256 6.70 -7.62 -12.43
CA ARG A 256 6.65 -6.15 -12.27
C ARG A 256 5.37 -5.67 -11.60
N GLY A 257 5.48 -4.62 -10.78
CA GLY A 257 4.35 -3.91 -10.17
C GLY A 257 3.76 -4.55 -8.91
N SER A 258 4.22 -5.74 -8.55
CA SER A 258 3.92 -6.44 -7.30
C SER A 258 5.20 -7.09 -6.78
N SER A 259 5.26 -7.33 -5.46
CA SER A 259 6.43 -7.96 -4.82
C SER A 259 6.02 -8.76 -3.60
N ASP A 260 6.97 -9.53 -3.07
CA ASP A 260 6.82 -10.29 -1.83
C ASP A 260 6.98 -9.42 -0.58
N ALA A 261 6.93 -8.09 -0.68
CA ALA A 261 7.28 -7.15 0.39
C ALA A 261 6.62 -7.47 1.75
N ILE A 262 5.38 -7.96 1.76
CA ILE A 262 4.67 -8.35 2.98
C ILE A 262 5.26 -9.60 3.66
N GLY A 263 5.98 -10.45 2.93
CA GLY A 263 6.75 -11.57 3.45
C GLY A 263 7.87 -11.13 4.40
N LEU A 264 8.24 -9.85 4.41
CA LEU A 264 9.11 -9.31 5.46
C LEU A 264 8.51 -9.57 6.84
N ILE A 265 7.20 -9.44 7.02
CA ILE A 265 6.57 -9.61 8.34
C ILE A 265 6.78 -11.02 8.88
N THR A 266 6.78 -12.05 8.01
CA THR A 266 7.08 -13.43 8.42
C THR A 266 8.55 -13.65 8.75
N LEU A 267 9.45 -12.82 8.19
CA LEU A 267 10.89 -12.86 8.46
C LEU A 267 11.25 -12.18 9.79
N LEU A 268 10.53 -11.12 10.19
CA LEU A 268 10.83 -10.33 11.39
C LEU A 268 11.12 -11.19 12.65
N PRO A 269 10.25 -12.14 13.06
CA PRO A 269 10.51 -12.93 14.26
C PRO A 269 11.71 -13.88 14.14
N ALA A 270 12.13 -14.22 12.91
CA ALA A 270 13.30 -15.08 12.67
C ALA A 270 14.61 -14.35 12.94
N LEU A 271 14.67 -13.04 12.67
CA LEU A 271 15.90 -12.23 12.77
C LEU A 271 15.94 -11.37 14.04
N PHE A 272 14.81 -10.79 14.43
CA PHE A 272 14.75 -9.78 15.48
C PHE A 272 14.02 -10.29 16.71
N ASP A 273 14.55 -10.00 17.90
CA ASP A 273 13.81 -10.11 19.15
C ASP A 273 12.55 -9.25 19.03
N MET A 274 11.38 -9.86 19.21
CA MET A 274 10.11 -9.19 18.94
C MET A 274 9.78 -8.10 19.99
N ASP A 275 10.34 -8.18 21.20
CA ASP A 275 10.12 -7.18 22.25
C ASP A 275 11.08 -6.00 22.16
N THR A 276 12.33 -6.21 21.73
CA THR A 276 13.36 -5.17 21.71
C THR A 276 13.75 -4.70 20.31
N LEU A 277 13.49 -5.49 19.25
CA LEU A 277 14.04 -5.31 17.91
C LEU A 277 15.57 -5.51 17.81
N GLN A 278 16.20 -6.12 18.82
CA GLN A 278 17.60 -6.53 18.74
C GLN A 278 17.75 -7.59 17.64
N LEU A 279 18.76 -7.46 16.78
CA LEU A 279 19.14 -8.52 15.85
C LEU A 279 19.64 -9.73 16.66
N ALA A 280 18.76 -10.72 16.81
CA ALA A 280 18.95 -11.92 17.62
C ALA A 280 18.19 -13.08 16.95
N PRO A 281 18.79 -13.70 15.91
CA PRO A 281 18.13 -14.73 15.14
C PRO A 281 17.70 -15.93 15.99
N SER A 282 16.51 -16.48 15.71
CA SER A 282 15.95 -17.62 16.46
C SER A 282 14.97 -18.45 15.64
N LEU A 283 15.00 -19.77 15.86
CA LEU A 283 14.03 -20.71 15.31
C LEU A 283 12.69 -20.71 16.06
N LEU A 284 12.66 -20.19 17.30
CA LEU A 284 11.56 -20.42 18.24
C LEU A 284 10.27 -19.66 17.93
N GLU A 285 10.35 -18.57 17.18
CA GLU A 285 9.18 -17.75 16.78
C GLU A 285 9.00 -17.66 15.26
N TYR A 286 9.86 -18.33 14.49
CA TYR A 286 9.74 -18.43 13.05
C TYR A 286 8.91 -19.65 12.67
N THR A 287 8.03 -19.49 11.69
CA THR A 287 7.14 -20.54 11.18
C THR A 287 7.54 -20.86 9.74
N PRO A 288 8.58 -21.68 9.52
CA PRO A 288 9.17 -21.92 8.19
C PRO A 288 8.22 -22.64 7.23
N ASP A 289 7.17 -23.26 7.75
CA ASP A 289 6.10 -23.98 7.04
C ASP A 289 4.96 -23.07 6.56
N THR A 290 5.02 -21.77 6.86
CA THR A 290 3.99 -20.81 6.41
C THR A 290 3.96 -20.74 4.88
N PRO A 291 2.77 -20.85 4.25
CA PRO A 291 2.66 -20.65 2.81
C PRO A 291 3.07 -19.22 2.43
N ALA A 292 3.77 -19.07 1.31
CA ALA A 292 4.11 -17.76 0.78
C ALA A 292 2.85 -16.93 0.51
N GLY A 293 2.93 -15.62 0.76
CA GLY A 293 1.78 -14.71 0.60
C GLY A 293 1.44 -14.36 -0.85
N GLY A 294 2.16 -14.89 -1.83
CA GLY A 294 2.10 -14.43 -3.22
C GLY A 294 2.68 -13.02 -3.39
N MET A 295 2.56 -12.47 -4.59
CA MET A 295 2.95 -11.09 -4.86
C MET A 295 1.81 -10.13 -4.56
N THR A 296 2.14 -8.98 -3.97
CA THR A 296 1.15 -7.92 -3.73
C THR A 296 1.63 -6.58 -4.27
N LYS A 297 0.70 -5.85 -4.88
CA LYS A 297 0.89 -4.46 -5.27
C LYS A 297 0.71 -3.56 -4.06
N ALA A 298 1.47 -2.47 -3.97
CA ALA A 298 1.26 -1.47 -2.94
C ALA A 298 -0.17 -0.88 -3.01
N PRO A 299 -0.89 -0.71 -1.88
CA PRO A 299 -2.09 0.11 -1.86
C PRO A 299 -1.78 1.59 -2.10
N ALA A 300 -2.73 2.34 -2.67
CA ALA A 300 -2.55 3.77 -2.90
C ALA A 300 -2.48 4.57 -1.60
N TRP A 301 -1.37 5.27 -1.38
CA TRP A 301 -1.20 6.12 -0.20
C TRP A 301 -2.05 7.38 -0.25
N PHE A 302 -2.43 7.87 -1.43
CA PHE A 302 -3.35 9.01 -1.51
C PHE A 302 -4.75 8.73 -0.95
N ASN A 303 -5.04 7.47 -0.59
CA ASN A 303 -6.27 7.03 0.05
C ASN A 303 -6.09 6.76 1.55
N ARG A 304 -4.89 6.99 2.11
CA ARG A 304 -4.54 6.71 3.52
C ARG A 304 -5.51 7.37 4.51
N ALA A 305 -5.94 8.60 4.20
CA ALA A 305 -6.86 9.40 5.00
C ALA A 305 -8.28 8.82 5.11
N PHE A 306 -8.61 7.81 4.30
CA PHE A 306 -9.92 7.17 4.28
C PHE A 306 -9.91 5.72 4.77
N LYS A 307 -8.73 5.13 4.99
CA LYS A 307 -8.60 3.74 5.41
C LYS A 307 -8.49 3.65 6.92
N THR A 308 -9.36 2.87 7.56
CA THR A 308 -9.28 2.58 9.01
C THR A 308 -8.27 1.49 9.34
N ARG A 309 -7.84 0.70 8.34
CA ARG A 309 -6.87 -0.39 8.49
C ARG A 309 -5.68 -0.29 7.54
N GLN A 310 -4.56 -0.89 7.96
CA GLN A 310 -3.35 -1.09 7.16
C GLN A 310 -3.41 -2.46 6.44
N PHE A 311 -2.56 -2.62 5.42
CA PHE A 311 -2.44 -3.82 4.59
C PHE A 311 -3.71 -4.25 3.83
N TRP A 312 -3.59 -5.28 3.00
CA TRP A 312 -4.66 -5.80 2.13
C TRP A 312 -5.69 -6.64 2.88
N ASP A 313 -5.32 -7.26 3.99
CA ASP A 313 -6.20 -8.04 4.88
C ASP A 313 -6.88 -7.17 5.94
N GLY A 314 -6.51 -5.89 6.05
CA GLY A 314 -7.03 -4.99 7.07
C GLY A 314 -6.54 -5.36 8.48
N SER A 315 -5.38 -6.02 8.59
CA SER A 315 -4.93 -6.66 9.82
C SER A 315 -4.68 -5.69 10.97
N LEU A 316 -4.18 -4.48 10.70
CA LEU A 316 -3.73 -3.55 11.74
C LEU A 316 -4.47 -2.21 11.67
N THR A 317 -4.57 -1.52 12.82
CA THR A 317 -5.24 -0.22 12.88
C THR A 317 -4.46 0.84 12.13
N SER A 318 -5.17 1.78 11.54
CA SER A 318 -4.59 2.91 10.83
C SER A 318 -3.85 3.92 11.69
N ASP A 319 -4.02 3.87 13.01
CA ASP A 319 -3.28 4.69 13.98
C ASP A 319 -1.84 4.20 14.21
N ASN A 320 -1.53 2.95 13.82
CA ASN A 320 -0.21 2.38 14.03
C ASN A 320 0.76 2.82 12.92
N VAL A 321 2.01 3.06 13.30
CA VAL A 321 3.13 3.30 12.38
C VAL A 321 4.19 2.20 12.41
N HIS A 322 4.17 1.28 13.39
CA HIS A 322 5.10 0.14 13.44
C HIS A 322 5.07 -0.71 12.18
N SER A 323 3.89 -0.93 11.60
CA SER A 323 3.78 -1.61 10.30
C SER A 323 4.42 -0.84 9.15
N GLU A 324 4.37 0.49 9.16
CA GLU A 324 5.03 1.36 8.18
C GLU A 324 6.56 1.33 8.35
N MET A 325 7.04 1.14 9.59
CA MET A 325 8.46 1.07 9.95
C MET A 325 9.17 -0.21 9.52
N ALA A 326 8.45 -1.24 9.05
CA ALA A 326 8.99 -2.59 8.87
C ALA A 326 10.33 -2.64 8.12
N PHE A 327 10.46 -1.93 7.00
CA PHE A 327 11.71 -1.89 6.23
C PHE A 327 12.82 -1.05 6.88
N GLY A 328 12.48 -0.04 7.69
CA GLY A 328 13.45 0.70 8.50
C GLY A 328 14.00 -0.13 9.65
N VAL A 329 13.14 -0.93 10.28
CA VAL A 329 13.49 -1.87 11.35
C VAL A 329 14.34 -3.04 10.83
N ALA A 330 14.03 -3.55 9.64
CA ALA A 330 14.76 -4.64 8.99
C ALA A 330 16.19 -4.25 8.55
N THR A 331 16.56 -2.98 8.63
CA THR A 331 17.92 -2.52 8.34
C THR A 331 18.90 -3.02 9.39
N LEU A 332 19.85 -3.82 8.91
CA LEU A 332 20.79 -4.59 9.71
C LEU A 332 21.89 -3.74 10.37
N THR A 333 22.14 -2.54 9.85
CA THR A 333 23.16 -1.62 10.40
C THR A 333 22.69 -0.87 11.64
N ARG A 334 21.40 -0.92 11.96
CA ARG A 334 20.84 -0.29 13.16
C ARG A 334 20.99 -1.18 14.38
N ASP A 335 21.10 -0.59 15.56
CA ASP A 335 20.85 -1.28 16.83
C ASP A 335 19.36 -1.29 17.21
N ALA A 336 19.02 -1.88 18.35
CA ALA A 336 17.64 -1.99 18.82
C ALA A 336 17.03 -0.61 19.16
N GLY A 337 17.81 0.28 19.77
CA GLY A 337 17.38 1.64 20.12
C GLY A 337 17.14 2.50 18.88
N GLU A 338 18.06 2.47 17.92
CA GLU A 338 17.96 3.17 16.64
C GLU A 338 16.72 2.73 15.86
N ARG A 339 16.41 1.43 15.81
CA ARG A 339 15.18 0.92 15.17
C ARG A 339 13.91 1.49 15.80
N ARG A 340 13.83 1.51 17.14
CA ARG A 340 12.65 2.03 17.86
C ARG A 340 12.54 3.54 17.73
N ALA A 341 13.66 4.25 17.69
CA ALA A 341 13.71 5.72 17.56
C ALA A 341 13.11 6.23 16.25
N LEU A 342 13.02 5.37 15.22
CA LEU A 342 12.36 5.69 13.96
C LEU A 342 10.87 6.03 14.12
N GLU A 343 10.22 5.69 15.25
CA GLU A 343 8.77 5.91 15.44
C GLU A 343 8.37 7.38 15.19
N SER A 344 9.20 8.33 15.64
CA SER A 344 8.96 9.76 15.44
C SER A 344 8.97 10.18 13.95
N ASP A 345 9.98 9.71 13.20
CA ASP A 345 10.09 9.91 11.76
C ASP A 345 8.88 9.33 11.02
N PHE A 346 8.40 8.16 11.47
CA PHE A 346 7.29 7.45 10.83
C PHE A 346 5.92 8.00 11.21
N GLU A 347 5.75 8.63 12.38
CA GLU A 347 4.55 9.44 12.66
C GLU A 347 4.46 10.66 11.74
N ASP A 348 5.59 11.30 11.43
CA ASP A 348 5.64 12.38 10.45
C ASP A 348 5.33 11.86 9.03
N ILE A 349 5.91 10.74 8.61
CA ILE A 349 5.60 10.09 7.33
C ILE A 349 4.11 9.76 7.27
N ASN A 350 3.54 9.15 8.31
CA ASN A 350 2.13 8.82 8.40
C ASN A 350 1.25 10.07 8.20
N ASN A 351 1.54 11.16 8.90
CA ASN A 351 0.81 12.42 8.72
C ASN A 351 0.95 12.97 7.30
N PHE A 352 2.12 12.86 6.67
CA PHE A 352 2.28 13.18 5.25
C PHE A 352 1.35 12.32 4.38
N LEU A 353 1.32 11.00 4.57
CA LEU A 353 0.40 10.12 3.85
C LEU A 353 -1.06 10.50 4.06
N LEU A 354 -1.44 10.91 5.28
CA LEU A 354 -2.78 11.41 5.61
C LEU A 354 -3.13 12.74 4.93
N SER A 355 -2.14 13.52 4.51
CA SER A 355 -2.37 14.78 3.79
C SER A 355 -2.66 14.59 2.30
N LEU A 356 -2.30 13.42 1.76
CA LEU A 356 -2.38 13.16 0.32
C LEU A 356 -3.82 13.12 -0.19
N SER A 357 -3.98 13.46 -1.47
CA SER A 357 -5.24 13.38 -2.21
C SER A 357 -4.96 12.83 -3.60
N ALA A 358 -5.87 12.02 -4.11
CA ALA A 358 -5.76 11.43 -5.44
C ALA A 358 -5.70 12.51 -6.54
N PRO A 359 -5.01 12.24 -7.67
CA PRO A 359 -5.02 13.16 -8.80
C PRO A 359 -6.41 13.21 -9.44
N LYS A 360 -6.79 14.40 -9.94
CA LYS A 360 -8.00 14.55 -10.74
C LYS A 360 -7.83 13.86 -12.10
N TYR A 361 -8.91 13.27 -12.59
CA TYR A 361 -8.98 12.77 -13.95
C TYR A 361 -8.68 13.91 -14.96
N PRO A 362 -7.74 13.73 -15.91
CA PRO A 362 -7.30 14.80 -16.80
C PRO A 362 -8.19 14.98 -18.03
N GLY A 363 -9.06 14.01 -18.34
CA GLY A 363 -9.89 14.01 -19.53
C GLY A 363 -11.27 14.66 -19.33
N THR A 364 -12.08 14.60 -20.38
CA THR A 364 -13.49 15.03 -20.32
C THR A 364 -14.35 13.99 -19.58
N ILE A 365 -15.35 14.48 -18.84
CA ILE A 365 -16.34 13.66 -18.13
C ILE A 365 -17.72 13.98 -18.67
N ASP A 366 -18.45 12.95 -19.09
CA ASP A 366 -19.88 13.02 -19.39
C ASP A 366 -20.66 13.06 -18.06
N ARG A 367 -21.05 14.28 -17.64
CA ARG A 367 -21.71 14.51 -16.36
C ARG A 367 -23.04 13.74 -16.22
N PRO A 368 -23.99 13.80 -17.17
CA PRO A 368 -25.20 12.98 -17.09
C PRO A 368 -24.94 11.48 -16.92
N LEU A 369 -23.96 10.93 -17.63
CA LEU A 369 -23.60 9.51 -17.51
C LEU A 369 -22.92 9.21 -16.16
N ALA A 370 -22.06 10.11 -15.67
CA ALA A 370 -21.47 10.01 -14.34
C ALA A 370 -22.52 10.06 -13.22
N GLU A 371 -23.56 10.89 -13.36
CA GLU A 371 -24.66 10.94 -12.39
C GLU A 371 -25.49 9.64 -12.39
N GLN A 372 -25.75 9.04 -13.56
CA GLN A 372 -26.34 7.70 -13.64
C GLN A 372 -25.45 6.67 -12.93
N GLY A 373 -24.14 6.72 -13.19
CA GLY A 373 -23.16 5.88 -12.52
C GLY A 373 -23.12 6.08 -11.01
N ALA A 374 -23.29 7.32 -10.54
CA ALA A 374 -23.36 7.63 -9.12
C ALA A 374 -24.58 6.96 -8.47
N VAL A 375 -25.75 7.00 -9.11
CA VAL A 375 -26.94 6.28 -8.61
C VAL A 375 -26.69 4.77 -8.57
N LEU A 376 -26.19 4.21 -9.67
CA LEU A 376 -25.88 2.77 -9.75
C LEU A 376 -24.88 2.35 -8.68
N PHE A 377 -23.82 3.14 -8.46
CA PHE A 377 -22.78 2.84 -7.48
C PHE A 377 -23.34 2.67 -6.07
N HIS A 378 -24.32 3.50 -5.70
CA HIS A 378 -24.87 3.52 -4.35
C HIS A 378 -26.10 2.64 -4.18
N GLU A 379 -26.88 2.41 -5.24
CA GLU A 379 -28.20 1.76 -5.13
C GLU A 379 -28.29 0.38 -5.79
N ARG A 380 -27.45 0.09 -6.79
CA ARG A 380 -27.61 -1.12 -7.61
C ARG A 380 -27.23 -2.38 -6.85
N ASP A 381 -28.21 -3.15 -6.40
CA ASP A 381 -27.98 -4.45 -5.75
C ASP A 381 -27.48 -5.50 -6.76
N LEU A 382 -26.21 -5.88 -6.65
CA LEU A 382 -25.58 -6.85 -7.55
C LEU A 382 -26.16 -8.27 -7.40
N TRP A 383 -26.93 -8.56 -6.35
CA TRP A 383 -27.63 -9.82 -6.11
C TRP A 383 -29.13 -9.76 -6.46
N ALA A 384 -29.62 -8.64 -7.00
CA ALA A 384 -31.03 -8.51 -7.37
C ALA A 384 -31.47 -9.58 -8.39
N ASN A 385 -32.76 -9.92 -8.38
CA ASN A 385 -33.39 -10.82 -9.35
C ASN A 385 -32.75 -12.21 -9.46
N GLY A 386 -32.19 -12.72 -8.35
CA GLY A 386 -31.55 -14.03 -8.33
C GLY A 386 -30.19 -14.06 -9.03
N ALA A 387 -29.54 -12.91 -9.21
CA ALA A 387 -28.14 -12.88 -9.63
C ALA A 387 -27.21 -13.32 -8.49
N ASN A 388 -26.06 -13.91 -8.85
CA ASN A 388 -24.97 -14.22 -7.90
C ASN A 388 -25.38 -15.10 -6.70
N VAL A 389 -26.35 -16.00 -6.87
CA VAL A 389 -26.87 -16.85 -5.78
C VAL A 389 -25.80 -17.72 -5.10
N GLU A 390 -24.76 -18.10 -5.85
CA GLU A 390 -23.64 -18.91 -5.35
C GLU A 390 -22.57 -18.09 -4.61
N ILE A 391 -22.67 -16.76 -4.61
CA ILE A 391 -21.71 -15.86 -3.94
C ILE A 391 -22.37 -15.36 -2.65
N PRO A 392 -21.83 -15.68 -1.46
CA PRO A 392 -22.38 -15.17 -0.21
C PRO A 392 -22.45 -13.64 -0.20
N ARG A 393 -23.64 -13.10 0.06
CA ARG A 393 -23.86 -11.66 0.15
C ARG A 393 -23.51 -11.15 1.54
N GLN A 394 -22.77 -10.03 1.60
CA GLN A 394 -22.47 -9.34 2.85
C GLN A 394 -23.66 -8.48 3.32
N PRO A 395 -23.77 -8.18 4.63
CA PRO A 395 -24.74 -7.21 5.14
C PRO A 395 -24.62 -5.85 4.45
N GLY A 396 -25.75 -5.28 4.04
CA GLY A 396 -25.84 -4.04 3.27
C GLY A 396 -26.73 -4.19 2.04
N ASN A 397 -26.80 -3.16 1.20
CA ASN A 397 -27.72 -3.14 0.05
C ASN A 397 -27.20 -3.86 -1.21
N GLY A 398 -26.00 -4.45 -1.18
CA GLY A 398 -25.43 -5.22 -2.30
C GLY A 398 -24.85 -4.35 -3.43
N SER A 399 -24.82 -3.03 -3.27
CA SER A 399 -24.18 -2.09 -4.20
C SER A 399 -22.67 -1.99 -4.00
N CYS A 400 -21.98 -1.27 -4.89
CA CYS A 400 -20.57 -0.95 -4.72
C CYS A 400 -20.32 -0.21 -3.40
N ALA A 401 -21.21 0.71 -3.02
CA ALA A 401 -21.10 1.49 -1.79
C ALA A 401 -21.14 0.63 -0.52
N SER A 402 -21.86 -0.51 -0.53
CA SER A 402 -21.95 -1.41 0.62
C SER A 402 -20.59 -1.96 1.08
N CYS A 403 -19.60 -1.98 0.19
CA CYS A 403 -18.23 -2.37 0.48
C CYS A 403 -17.22 -1.22 0.36
N HIS A 404 -17.25 -0.46 -0.74
CA HIS A 404 -16.24 0.56 -1.04
C HIS A 404 -16.50 1.93 -0.39
N GLY A 405 -17.63 2.11 0.30
CA GLY A 405 -17.99 3.36 0.97
C GLY A 405 -18.91 4.26 0.14
N VAL A 406 -19.52 5.24 0.81
CA VAL A 406 -20.45 6.21 0.20
C VAL A 406 -19.67 7.46 -0.23
N TYR A 407 -19.70 7.80 -1.52
CA TYR A 407 -18.93 8.92 -2.06
C TYR A 407 -19.80 10.14 -2.37
N SER A 408 -21.05 9.92 -2.75
CA SER A 408 -21.96 11.00 -3.07
C SER A 408 -22.37 11.80 -1.83
N PRO A 409 -22.32 13.14 -1.87
CA PRO A 409 -22.84 13.99 -0.80
C PRO A 409 -24.32 13.75 -0.51
N ARG A 410 -25.13 13.43 -1.53
CA ARG A 410 -26.54 13.04 -1.37
C ARG A 410 -26.69 11.82 -0.46
N TYR A 411 -26.06 10.71 -0.82
CA TYR A 411 -26.16 9.47 -0.04
C TYR A 411 -25.44 9.59 1.31
N ALA A 412 -24.37 10.37 1.42
CA ALA A 412 -23.69 10.59 2.69
C ALA A 412 -24.56 11.35 3.71
N ASN A 413 -25.50 12.17 3.24
CA ASN A 413 -26.47 12.89 4.08
C ASN A 413 -27.78 12.11 4.30
N ASP A 414 -27.85 10.85 3.86
CA ASP A 414 -28.99 9.96 4.06
C ASP A 414 -28.62 8.83 5.03
N THR A 415 -29.33 8.75 6.17
CA THR A 415 -29.09 7.74 7.21
C THR A 415 -29.50 6.32 6.80
N ALA A 416 -30.19 6.16 5.68
CA ALA A 416 -30.36 4.86 5.03
C ALA A 416 -29.05 4.33 4.43
N TYR A 417 -28.10 5.20 4.10
CA TYR A 417 -26.83 4.83 3.48
C TYR A 417 -25.65 4.98 4.42
N LEU A 418 -25.57 6.10 5.15
CA LEU A 418 -24.42 6.44 5.98
C LEU A 418 -24.89 7.03 7.33
N PRO A 419 -24.42 6.50 8.47
CA PRO A 419 -24.89 6.95 9.79
C PRO A 419 -24.38 8.34 10.17
N ASP A 420 -23.32 8.82 9.53
CA ASP A 420 -22.73 10.15 9.76
C ASP A 420 -22.12 10.66 8.44
N PRO A 421 -22.50 11.86 7.95
CA PRO A 421 -21.98 12.41 6.69
C PRO A 421 -20.46 12.59 6.66
N ARG A 422 -19.82 12.70 7.84
CA ARG A 422 -18.35 12.79 7.95
C ARG A 422 -17.65 11.51 7.49
N LEU A 423 -18.36 10.38 7.43
CA LEU A 423 -17.83 9.09 6.99
C LEU A 423 -17.75 8.96 5.44
N LYS A 424 -18.07 10.03 4.69
CA LYS A 424 -18.04 10.03 3.23
C LYS A 424 -16.68 9.56 2.70
N GLY A 425 -16.71 8.52 1.87
CA GLY A 425 -15.57 7.92 1.19
C GLY A 425 -14.75 6.95 2.02
N LEU A 426 -15.15 6.67 3.27
CA LEU A 426 -14.52 5.62 4.07
C LEU A 426 -15.11 4.25 3.68
N PRO A 427 -14.27 3.23 3.44
CA PRO A 427 -14.73 1.94 2.97
C PRO A 427 -15.45 1.18 4.08
N GLY A 428 -16.45 0.41 3.64
CA GLY A 428 -17.40 -0.28 4.49
C GLY A 428 -16.87 -1.58 5.08
N ASN A 429 -15.84 -2.26 4.55
CA ASN A 429 -15.45 -3.55 5.11
C ASN A 429 -14.09 -4.12 4.67
N VAL A 430 -13.64 -5.10 5.47
CA VAL A 430 -12.91 -6.28 4.97
C VAL A 430 -13.96 -7.25 4.45
N THR A 431 -14.01 -7.43 3.13
CA THR A 431 -14.90 -8.37 2.46
C THR A 431 -14.38 -9.80 2.67
N PRO A 432 -15.18 -10.71 3.24
CA PRO A 432 -14.78 -12.08 3.49
C PRO A 432 -14.32 -12.82 2.22
N ILE A 433 -13.34 -13.72 2.37
CA ILE A 433 -12.71 -14.43 1.25
C ILE A 433 -13.72 -15.21 0.41
N GLU A 434 -14.80 -15.70 1.03
CA GLU A 434 -15.88 -16.46 0.40
C GLU A 434 -16.75 -15.58 -0.52
N THR A 435 -16.83 -14.28 -0.25
CA THR A 435 -17.54 -13.30 -1.10
C THR A 435 -16.60 -12.70 -2.15
N ILE A 436 -15.41 -12.22 -1.73
CA ILE A 436 -14.50 -11.54 -2.65
C ILE A 436 -13.83 -12.52 -3.61
N GLN A 437 -13.52 -13.75 -3.18
CA GLN A 437 -13.03 -14.86 -4.01
C GLN A 437 -11.81 -14.54 -4.91
N THR A 438 -11.10 -13.44 -4.65
CA THR A 438 -9.83 -13.13 -5.31
C THR A 438 -8.75 -14.07 -4.79
N ASP A 439 -7.57 -14.08 -5.42
CA ASP A 439 -6.48 -14.99 -5.04
C ASP A 439 -6.29 -15.08 -3.51
N PRO A 440 -6.31 -16.29 -2.90
CA PRO A 440 -6.28 -16.44 -1.45
C PRO A 440 -4.87 -16.53 -0.85
N ARG A 441 -3.79 -16.48 -1.64
CA ARG A 441 -2.42 -16.65 -1.11
C ARG A 441 -2.08 -15.58 -0.09
N ARG A 442 -2.40 -14.30 -0.37
CA ARG A 442 -2.14 -13.19 0.55
C ARG A 442 -2.93 -13.33 1.85
N PHE A 443 -4.19 -13.77 1.78
CA PHE A 443 -5.05 -14.03 2.93
C PHE A 443 -4.44 -15.08 3.88
N ASN A 444 -3.84 -16.13 3.33
CA ASN A 444 -3.29 -17.25 4.10
C ASN A 444 -1.96 -16.94 4.82
N LEU A 445 -1.26 -15.86 4.48
CA LEU A 445 0.09 -15.55 4.99
C LEU A 445 0.16 -15.47 6.53
N PHE A 446 -0.89 -14.96 7.17
CA PHE A 446 -0.98 -14.78 8.63
C PHE A 446 -2.16 -15.56 9.25
N ALA A 447 -2.56 -16.67 8.60
CA ALA A 447 -3.62 -17.55 9.09
C ALA A 447 -3.21 -18.34 10.35
N ASP A 448 -1.90 -18.53 10.58
CA ASP A 448 -1.40 -19.26 11.74
C ASP A 448 -1.48 -18.40 13.04
N PRO A 449 -2.18 -18.87 14.09
CA PRO A 449 -2.24 -18.15 15.36
C PRO A 449 -0.88 -17.97 16.04
N ARG A 450 0.12 -18.86 15.80
CA ARG A 450 1.48 -18.73 16.35
C ARG A 450 2.14 -17.42 15.92
N GLN A 451 2.00 -17.07 14.63
CA GLN A 451 2.54 -15.82 14.07
C GLN A 451 1.86 -14.59 14.66
N ARG A 452 0.52 -14.62 14.74
CA ARG A 452 -0.26 -13.52 15.31
C ARG A 452 0.04 -13.33 16.79
N ARG A 453 0.22 -14.40 17.56
CA ARG A 453 0.63 -14.33 18.98
C ARG A 453 2.04 -13.76 19.15
N ALA A 454 2.98 -14.13 18.27
CA ALA A 454 4.33 -13.55 18.28
C ALA A 454 4.28 -12.04 18.06
N TRP A 455 3.45 -11.57 17.12
CA TRP A 455 3.17 -10.15 16.91
C TRP A 455 2.47 -9.51 18.12
N ASN A 456 1.33 -10.04 18.54
CA ASN A 456 0.43 -9.46 19.55
C ASN A 456 1.11 -9.29 20.92
N SER A 457 2.10 -10.12 21.23
CA SER A 457 2.85 -10.09 22.49
C SER A 457 4.15 -9.28 22.41
N SER A 458 4.26 -8.31 21.51
CA SER A 458 5.56 -7.71 21.16
C SER A 458 5.54 -6.20 20.93
N TRP A 459 6.72 -5.63 20.64
CA TRP A 459 6.86 -4.22 20.29
C TRP A 459 5.93 -3.84 19.14
N TRP A 460 5.81 -4.68 18.11
CA TRP A 460 4.97 -4.45 16.93
C TRP A 460 3.50 -4.24 17.25
N ALA A 461 3.02 -4.84 18.34
CA ALA A 461 1.66 -4.67 18.82
C ALA A 461 1.50 -3.49 19.78
N TYR A 462 2.55 -2.68 19.98
CA TYR A 462 2.62 -1.64 21.00
C TYR A 462 2.39 -2.24 22.41
N ASN A 463 3.02 -3.37 22.73
CA ASN A 463 2.90 -3.98 24.06
C ASN A 463 3.44 -3.08 25.19
N SER A 464 4.20 -2.03 24.85
CA SER A 464 4.54 -0.93 25.73
C SER A 464 3.33 -0.19 26.29
N LEU A 465 2.14 -0.32 25.70
CA LEU A 465 0.88 0.25 26.20
C LEU A 465 0.18 -0.67 27.20
N SER A 466 0.68 -1.88 27.44
CA SER A 466 0.16 -2.76 28.48
C SER A 466 0.37 -2.17 29.88
N PRO A 467 -0.59 -2.31 30.81
CA PRO A 467 -0.36 -1.95 32.21
C PRO A 467 0.74 -2.82 32.86
N SER A 468 1.00 -4.01 32.32
CA SER A 468 2.03 -4.95 32.79
C SER A 468 3.41 -4.71 32.18
N TRP A 469 3.59 -3.68 31.35
CA TRP A 469 4.88 -3.33 30.77
C TRP A 469 5.64 -2.35 31.69
N TYR A 470 6.88 -2.69 32.03
CA TYR A 470 7.73 -1.92 32.96
C TYR A 470 8.98 -1.32 32.32
N GLY A 471 9.23 -1.59 31.04
CA GLY A 471 10.44 -1.19 30.33
C GLY A 471 10.79 -2.18 29.22
N TYR A 472 11.68 -1.77 28.31
CA TYR A 472 12.23 -2.70 27.34
C TYR A 472 13.10 -3.74 28.05
N PRO A 473 12.99 -5.03 27.68
CA PRO A 473 13.84 -6.07 28.24
C PRO A 473 15.33 -5.81 28.02
N VAL A 474 16.18 -6.46 28.82
CA VAL A 474 17.64 -6.41 28.64
C VAL A 474 18.03 -6.86 27.23
N GLU A 475 18.80 -6.03 26.55
CA GLU A 475 19.29 -6.21 25.19
C GLU A 475 20.61 -7.00 25.18
N SER A 476 20.51 -8.33 25.29
CA SER A 476 21.65 -9.23 25.07
C SER A 476 21.17 -10.51 24.39
N LEU A 477 22.05 -11.15 23.61
CA LEU A 477 21.72 -12.41 22.93
C LEU A 477 21.29 -13.51 23.91
N ILE A 478 21.89 -13.55 25.11
CA ILE A 478 21.53 -14.50 26.16
C ILE A 478 20.13 -14.21 26.69
N ALA A 479 19.84 -12.95 27.03
CA ALA A 479 18.53 -12.57 27.55
C ALA A 479 17.43 -12.76 26.50
N SER A 480 17.71 -12.44 25.23
CA SER A 480 16.81 -12.70 24.12
C SER A 480 16.51 -14.19 23.99
N SER A 481 17.54 -15.04 23.96
CA SER A 481 17.38 -16.51 23.85
C SER A 481 16.50 -17.09 24.97
N ILE A 482 16.64 -16.61 26.20
CA ILE A 482 15.78 -17.02 27.32
C ILE A 482 14.32 -16.61 27.08
N ARG A 483 14.07 -15.35 26.67
CA ARG A 483 12.72 -14.87 26.37
C ARG A 483 12.06 -15.66 25.26
N ARG A 484 12.80 -15.99 24.19
CA ARG A 484 12.28 -16.75 23.04
C ARG A 484 11.60 -18.06 23.45
N VAL A 485 12.12 -18.76 24.46
CA VAL A 485 11.53 -20.01 24.96
C VAL A 485 10.13 -19.76 25.52
N TYR A 486 9.99 -18.80 26.43
CA TYR A 486 8.69 -18.50 27.05
C TYR A 486 7.70 -17.85 26.08
N ARG A 487 8.19 -17.00 25.16
CA ARG A 487 7.39 -16.45 24.07
C ARG A 487 6.87 -17.54 23.15
N ALA A 488 7.70 -18.50 22.76
CA ALA A 488 7.26 -19.65 21.95
C ALA A 488 6.20 -20.48 22.67
N VAL A 489 6.37 -20.74 23.97
CA VAL A 489 5.34 -21.42 24.78
C VAL A 489 3.99 -20.69 24.69
N TYR A 490 3.97 -19.36 24.84
CA TYR A 490 2.75 -18.56 24.65
C TYR A 490 2.19 -18.68 23.22
N ASN A 491 3.05 -18.54 22.21
CA ASN A 491 2.68 -18.63 20.80
C ASN A 491 2.03 -19.98 20.46
N ASN A 492 2.42 -21.05 21.17
CA ASN A 492 1.91 -22.41 21.00
C ASN A 492 0.71 -22.77 21.89
N GLY A 493 0.09 -21.83 22.63
CA GLY A 493 -1.08 -22.12 23.47
C GLY A 493 -0.85 -21.97 24.97
N GLY A 494 0.38 -21.76 25.40
CA GLY A 494 0.76 -21.64 26.81
C GLY A 494 0.42 -20.28 27.45
N PRO A 495 0.85 -20.07 28.71
CA PRO A 495 0.58 -18.85 29.46
C PRO A 495 1.25 -17.63 28.83
N ILE A 496 0.64 -16.45 29.02
CA ILE A 496 1.22 -15.17 28.61
C ILE A 496 2.56 -14.96 29.32
N TYR A 497 3.59 -14.61 28.55
CA TYR A 497 4.91 -14.23 29.06
C TYR A 497 5.16 -12.74 28.85
N SER A 498 5.37 -12.32 27.59
CA SER A 498 5.44 -10.91 27.23
C SER A 498 4.02 -10.33 27.18
N PRO A 499 3.81 -9.10 27.68
CA PRO A 499 2.49 -8.49 27.68
C PRO A 499 1.95 -8.34 26.25
N LEU A 500 0.62 -8.35 26.12
CA LEU A 500 -0.05 -8.07 24.85
C LEU A 500 -0.17 -6.56 24.62
N GLY A 501 -0.23 -6.16 23.36
CA GLY A 501 -0.45 -4.77 22.96
C GLY A 501 -1.74 -4.56 22.15
N PRO A 502 -2.29 -3.34 22.13
CA PRO A 502 -3.57 -3.04 21.47
C PRO A 502 -3.51 -3.02 19.94
N ASN A 503 -2.32 -2.98 19.32
CA ASN A 503 -2.16 -3.08 17.87
C ASN A 503 -2.12 -4.55 17.41
N GLU A 504 -3.19 -5.27 17.71
CA GLU A 504 -3.31 -6.68 17.38
C GLU A 504 -3.35 -6.91 15.87
N TRP A 505 -2.61 -7.89 15.39
CA TRP A 505 -2.81 -8.44 14.06
C TRP A 505 -4.10 -9.26 14.07
N VAL A 506 -5.19 -8.70 13.53
CA VAL A 506 -6.47 -9.39 13.52
C VAL A 506 -6.40 -10.63 12.64
N GLU A 507 -7.13 -11.67 13.02
CA GLU A 507 -7.26 -12.87 12.19
C GLU A 507 -7.79 -12.48 10.81
N PRO A 508 -7.09 -12.86 9.71
CA PRO A 508 -7.54 -12.55 8.36
C PRO A 508 -8.94 -13.12 8.12
N LYS A 509 -9.84 -12.30 7.58
CA LYS A 509 -11.19 -12.73 7.14
C LYS A 509 -11.37 -12.66 5.63
N GLY A 510 -10.56 -11.84 4.97
CA GLY A 510 -10.60 -11.61 3.53
C GLY A 510 -9.79 -10.38 3.19
N TYR A 511 -10.27 -9.53 2.28
CA TYR A 511 -9.54 -8.36 1.82
C TYR A 511 -10.30 -7.07 2.06
N VAL A 512 -9.59 -5.99 2.38
CA VAL A 512 -10.16 -4.64 2.42
C VAL A 512 -10.74 -4.30 1.06
N SER A 513 -11.95 -3.75 1.04
CA SER A 513 -12.45 -3.03 -0.13
C SER A 513 -11.81 -1.64 -0.13
N PRO A 514 -10.81 -1.34 -0.99
CA PRO A 514 -10.09 -0.07 -0.90
C PRO A 514 -10.99 1.11 -1.30
N PRO A 515 -10.69 2.34 -0.82
CA PRO A 515 -11.31 3.54 -1.36
C PRO A 515 -11.04 3.66 -2.88
N LEU A 516 -12.02 4.18 -3.61
CA LEU A 516 -12.00 4.30 -5.07
C LEU A 516 -11.66 5.71 -5.57
N TYR A 517 -11.38 6.65 -4.66
CA TYR A 517 -10.77 7.92 -5.05
C TYR A 517 -9.45 7.68 -5.79
N GLY A 518 -9.30 8.25 -6.99
CA GLY A 518 -8.13 8.02 -7.83
C GLY A 518 -8.03 6.63 -8.45
N ALA A 519 -9.05 5.77 -8.32
CA ALA A 519 -9.03 4.44 -8.93
C ALA A 519 -8.87 4.51 -10.45
N TRP A 520 -9.32 5.61 -11.07
CA TRP A 520 -9.14 5.86 -12.51
C TRP A 520 -7.68 5.79 -12.97
N ALA A 521 -6.70 6.05 -12.08
CA ALA A 521 -5.26 6.02 -12.36
C ALA A 521 -4.56 4.77 -11.80
N GLY A 522 -5.23 4.02 -10.93
CA GLY A 522 -4.61 3.03 -10.03
C GLY A 522 -4.31 1.67 -10.63
N GLY A 523 -4.48 1.47 -11.94
CA GLY A 523 -4.30 0.19 -12.62
C GLY A 523 -2.86 -0.36 -12.56
N PRO A 524 -2.63 -1.68 -12.68
CA PRO A 524 -3.65 -2.74 -12.67
C PRO A 524 -4.25 -2.93 -11.27
N PHE A 525 -5.38 -3.63 -11.19
CA PHE A 525 -6.28 -3.72 -10.05
C PHE A 525 -6.20 -5.09 -9.34
N LEU A 526 -6.92 -5.20 -8.21
CA LEU A 526 -6.80 -6.24 -7.19
C LEU A 526 -5.48 -6.16 -6.41
N HIS A 527 -5.39 -6.93 -5.32
CA HIS A 527 -4.24 -6.88 -4.40
C HIS A 527 -2.93 -7.35 -5.04
N ASN A 528 -2.99 -8.17 -6.09
CA ASN A 528 -1.86 -8.70 -6.84
C ASN A 528 -1.60 -7.97 -8.18
N GLY A 529 -2.43 -6.96 -8.54
CA GLY A 529 -2.26 -6.21 -9.78
C GLY A 529 -2.54 -7.03 -11.05
N SER A 530 -3.46 -7.99 -10.98
CA SER A 530 -3.71 -8.97 -12.04
C SER A 530 -4.66 -8.51 -13.15
N VAL A 531 -5.53 -7.53 -12.88
CA VAL A 531 -6.55 -7.06 -13.83
C VAL A 531 -6.12 -5.70 -14.41
N PRO A 532 -5.90 -5.57 -15.73
CA PRO A 532 -5.25 -4.39 -16.32
C PRO A 532 -6.10 -3.10 -16.29
N ASP A 533 -7.42 -3.23 -16.28
CA ASP A 533 -8.37 -2.12 -16.40
C ASP A 533 -9.61 -2.28 -15.50
N VAL A 534 -10.33 -1.18 -15.24
CA VAL A 534 -11.56 -1.22 -14.44
C VAL A 534 -12.68 -1.96 -15.17
N TRP A 535 -12.71 -1.92 -16.51
CA TRP A 535 -13.68 -2.69 -17.29
C TRP A 535 -13.64 -4.19 -16.93
N GLY A 536 -12.46 -4.79 -16.82
CA GLY A 536 -12.28 -6.18 -16.40
C GLY A 536 -12.71 -6.42 -14.96
N ILE A 537 -12.58 -5.44 -14.06
CA ILE A 537 -13.15 -5.52 -12.70
C ILE A 537 -14.68 -5.60 -12.76
N LEU A 538 -15.30 -4.81 -13.64
CA LEU A 538 -16.74 -4.77 -13.83
C LEU A 538 -17.29 -5.91 -14.72
N LYS A 539 -16.44 -6.56 -15.52
CA LYS A 539 -16.79 -7.65 -16.45
C LYS A 539 -15.77 -8.78 -16.37
N PRO A 540 -15.92 -9.71 -15.41
CA PRO A 540 -14.93 -10.77 -15.17
C PRO A 540 -14.57 -11.63 -16.39
N SER A 541 -15.51 -11.86 -17.32
CA SER A 541 -15.26 -12.65 -18.53
C SER A 541 -14.28 -12.00 -19.51
N ASP A 542 -14.01 -10.70 -19.39
CA ASP A 542 -13.14 -9.96 -20.29
C ASP A 542 -11.71 -9.84 -19.74
N ARG A 543 -11.41 -10.45 -18.58
CA ARG A 543 -10.08 -10.39 -17.96
C ARG A 543 -9.09 -11.28 -18.72
N PRO A 544 -7.96 -10.72 -19.22
CA PRO A 544 -6.93 -11.55 -19.85
C PRO A 544 -6.16 -12.36 -18.80
N ALA A 545 -5.91 -13.64 -19.07
CA ALA A 545 -5.09 -14.50 -18.19
C ALA A 545 -3.60 -14.15 -18.29
N VAL A 546 -3.10 -13.90 -19.50
CA VAL A 546 -1.73 -13.43 -19.74
C VAL A 546 -1.82 -12.19 -20.62
N TRP A 547 -1.14 -11.13 -20.21
CA TRP A 547 -1.18 -9.85 -20.92
C TRP A 547 0.13 -9.09 -20.80
N LYS A 548 0.44 -8.30 -21.82
CA LYS A 548 1.54 -7.34 -21.81
C LYS A 548 1.00 -5.94 -22.12
N ARG A 549 1.56 -4.93 -21.46
CA ARG A 549 1.32 -3.51 -21.77
C ARG A 549 2.35 -2.98 -22.77
N PRO A 550 2.14 -1.80 -23.38
CA PRO A 550 3.13 -1.18 -24.26
C PRO A 550 4.48 -0.98 -23.56
N TYR A 551 5.56 -1.18 -24.32
CA TYR A 551 6.92 -1.01 -23.86
C TYR A 551 7.55 0.23 -24.47
N SER A 552 8.52 0.81 -23.76
CA SER A 552 9.42 1.81 -24.34
C SER A 552 10.44 1.14 -25.27
N ALA A 553 11.11 1.97 -26.08
CA ALA A 553 12.23 1.52 -26.89
C ALA A 553 13.40 1.06 -26.00
N ALA A 554 14.17 0.09 -26.49
CA ALA A 554 15.41 -0.34 -25.86
C ALA A 554 16.40 0.84 -25.79
N GLY A 555 17.21 0.86 -24.73
CA GLY A 555 18.29 1.84 -24.59
C GLY A 555 19.48 1.54 -25.50
N ILE A 556 20.48 2.43 -25.48
CA ILE A 556 21.76 2.23 -26.16
C ILE A 556 22.39 0.90 -25.68
N GLY A 557 22.71 0.02 -26.64
CA GLY A 557 23.13 -1.35 -26.36
C GLY A 557 22.04 -2.41 -26.54
N GLY A 558 20.82 -2.01 -26.93
CA GLY A 558 19.76 -2.94 -27.38
C GLY A 558 19.04 -3.69 -26.26
N LYS A 559 19.19 -3.25 -25.01
CA LYS A 559 18.55 -3.85 -23.82
C LYS A 559 17.65 -2.84 -23.10
N ASN A 560 17.11 -3.24 -21.95
CA ASN A 560 16.43 -2.36 -21.01
C ASN A 560 15.22 -1.61 -21.60
N GLN A 561 14.37 -2.34 -22.32
CA GLN A 561 13.00 -1.88 -22.53
C GLN A 561 12.30 -1.76 -21.16
N GLY A 562 11.52 -0.72 -20.99
CA GLY A 562 10.67 -0.52 -19.81
C GLY A 562 9.20 -0.58 -20.17
N TYR A 563 8.33 -0.50 -19.18
CA TYR A 563 6.92 -0.23 -19.42
C TYR A 563 6.72 1.25 -19.77
N ASP A 564 6.03 1.52 -20.87
CA ASP A 564 5.67 2.88 -21.23
C ASP A 564 4.55 3.37 -20.30
N TYR A 565 4.75 4.54 -19.71
CA TYR A 565 3.82 5.15 -18.76
C TYR A 565 3.19 6.44 -19.29
N SER A 566 3.35 6.74 -20.58
CA SER A 566 2.70 7.88 -21.22
C SER A 566 1.18 7.69 -21.27
N PHE A 567 0.45 8.79 -21.48
CA PHE A 567 -0.99 8.70 -21.73
C PHE A 567 -1.35 7.89 -22.98
N ALA A 568 -0.45 7.77 -23.95
CA ALA A 568 -0.66 6.92 -25.12
C ALA A 568 -0.80 5.43 -24.77
N SER A 569 -0.21 5.00 -23.66
CA SER A 569 -0.27 3.61 -23.15
C SER A 569 -1.44 3.36 -22.19
N TYR A 570 -2.20 4.39 -21.85
CA TYR A 570 -3.36 4.30 -20.98
C TYR A 570 -4.66 4.24 -21.79
N ASP A 571 -5.58 3.38 -21.38
CA ASP A 571 -6.94 3.30 -21.90
C ASP A 571 -7.87 4.12 -20.98
N PHE A 572 -8.18 5.34 -21.40
CA PHE A 572 -9.08 6.24 -20.69
C PHE A 572 -10.57 5.85 -20.80
N ALA A 573 -10.91 4.96 -21.73
CA ALA A 573 -12.27 4.45 -21.87
C ALA A 573 -12.53 3.29 -20.89
N LYS A 574 -11.57 2.37 -20.74
CA LYS A 574 -11.65 1.24 -19.80
C LYS A 574 -11.05 1.51 -18.42
N LEU A 575 -10.38 2.66 -18.26
CA LEU A 575 -9.62 3.09 -17.07
C LEU A 575 -8.56 2.06 -16.67
N GLY A 576 -7.49 1.98 -17.43
CA GLY A 576 -6.40 1.04 -17.15
C GLY A 576 -5.28 1.09 -18.17
N TRP A 577 -4.35 0.13 -18.07
CA TRP A 577 -3.32 0.00 -19.08
C TRP A 577 -3.90 -0.58 -20.37
N LYS A 578 -3.52 -0.04 -21.53
CA LYS A 578 -3.68 -0.78 -22.78
C LYS A 578 -2.86 -2.08 -22.68
N TYR A 579 -3.37 -3.14 -23.30
CA TYR A 579 -2.67 -4.42 -23.30
C TYR A 579 -2.93 -5.23 -24.57
N GLU A 580 -2.01 -6.17 -24.81
CA GLU A 580 -2.18 -7.26 -25.75
C GLU A 580 -2.31 -8.57 -24.96
N THR A 581 -3.36 -9.33 -25.23
CA THR A 581 -3.53 -10.68 -24.67
C THR A 581 -2.49 -11.62 -25.28
N MET A 582 -1.94 -12.49 -24.44
CA MET A 582 -0.96 -13.49 -24.83
C MET A 582 -1.47 -14.88 -24.48
N ASN A 583 -1.01 -15.89 -25.22
CA ASN A 583 -1.22 -17.28 -24.84
C ASN A 583 -0.14 -17.71 -23.86
N CYS A 584 -0.52 -18.49 -22.86
CA CYS A 584 0.45 -19.26 -22.10
C CYS A 584 0.99 -20.43 -22.97
N SER A 585 2.14 -20.98 -22.61
CA SER A 585 2.82 -22.08 -23.28
C SER A 585 3.23 -23.13 -22.25
N THR A 586 3.06 -24.41 -22.58
CA THR A 586 3.63 -25.53 -21.82
C THR A 586 5.09 -25.82 -22.18
N SER A 587 5.62 -25.17 -23.23
CA SER A 587 7.01 -25.28 -23.65
C SER A 587 7.84 -24.08 -23.22
N ALA A 588 8.94 -24.35 -22.50
CA ALA A 588 9.95 -23.38 -22.11
C ALA A 588 10.76 -22.80 -23.30
N SER A 589 10.62 -23.37 -24.50
CA SER A 589 11.30 -22.92 -25.71
C SER A 589 10.65 -21.72 -26.41
N VAL A 590 9.43 -21.31 -26.00
CA VAL A 590 8.69 -20.19 -26.61
C VAL A 590 8.98 -18.91 -25.82
N PRO A 591 9.70 -17.92 -26.38
CA PRO A 591 9.95 -16.64 -25.70
C PRO A 591 8.84 -15.60 -25.98
N PRO A 592 8.43 -14.77 -25.00
CA PRO A 592 8.72 -14.94 -23.58
C PRO A 592 8.01 -16.18 -23.03
N TYR A 593 8.70 -16.93 -22.17
CA TYR A 593 8.12 -18.13 -21.57
C TYR A 593 7.06 -17.74 -20.54
N GLN A 594 5.80 -18.09 -20.83
CA GLN A 594 4.65 -17.87 -19.94
C GLN A 594 3.96 -19.20 -19.65
N PRO A 595 4.27 -19.87 -18.54
CA PRO A 595 3.73 -21.20 -18.22
C PRO A 595 2.21 -21.18 -17.98
N CYS A 596 1.51 -22.25 -18.40
CA CYS A 596 0.07 -22.42 -18.20
C CYS A 596 -0.33 -23.09 -16.87
N ASN A 597 0.59 -23.76 -16.21
CA ASN A 597 0.30 -24.75 -15.16
C ASN A 597 1.03 -24.47 -13.83
N GLY A 598 1.28 -23.20 -13.53
CA GLY A 598 1.98 -22.80 -12.30
C GLY A 598 3.48 -23.17 -12.25
N GLN A 599 4.03 -23.71 -13.34
CA GLN A 599 5.48 -23.83 -13.47
C GLN A 599 6.14 -22.46 -13.37
N ALA A 600 7.36 -22.42 -12.86
CA ALA A 600 8.09 -21.18 -12.65
C ALA A 600 9.60 -21.41 -12.85
N THR A 601 10.28 -20.40 -13.39
CA THR A 601 11.73 -20.38 -13.53
C THR A 601 12.40 -20.00 -12.20
N PRO A 602 13.70 -20.28 -11.99
CA PRO A 602 14.38 -20.01 -10.72
C PRO A 602 14.26 -18.56 -10.22
N ASP A 603 14.22 -17.58 -11.13
CA ASP A 603 14.01 -16.17 -10.78
C ASP A 603 12.61 -15.88 -10.22
N ARG A 604 11.59 -16.67 -10.58
CA ARG A 604 10.22 -16.55 -10.06
C ARG A 604 10.00 -17.35 -8.77
N LEU A 605 10.80 -18.39 -8.56
CA LEU A 605 10.75 -19.23 -7.34
C LEU A 605 11.59 -18.69 -6.18
N TYR A 606 12.59 -17.85 -6.47
CA TYR A 606 13.50 -17.36 -5.44
C TYR A 606 12.78 -16.46 -4.43
N SER A 607 12.98 -16.72 -3.15
CA SER A 607 12.57 -15.83 -2.06
C SER A 607 13.81 -15.29 -1.35
N ALA A 608 14.01 -13.98 -1.40
CA ALA A 608 15.10 -13.33 -0.67
C ALA A 608 14.93 -13.48 0.85
N PHE A 609 13.69 -13.40 1.35
CA PHE A 609 13.41 -13.52 2.78
C PHE A 609 13.64 -14.92 3.33
N SER A 610 13.19 -15.99 2.65
CA SER A 610 13.44 -17.35 3.12
C SER A 610 14.94 -17.68 3.15
N ASN A 611 15.69 -17.22 2.15
CA ASN A 611 17.14 -17.41 2.09
C ASN A 611 17.89 -16.55 3.12
N ALA A 612 17.41 -15.33 3.41
CA ALA A 612 17.91 -14.52 4.52
C ALA A 612 17.67 -15.22 5.86
N ALA A 613 16.45 -15.71 6.13
CA ALA A 613 16.16 -16.49 7.33
C ALA A 613 17.12 -17.68 7.46
N ALA A 614 17.26 -18.49 6.41
CA ALA A 614 18.16 -19.63 6.41
C ALA A 614 19.62 -19.25 6.72
N GLY A 615 20.14 -18.21 6.05
CA GLY A 615 21.50 -17.73 6.28
C GLY A 615 21.74 -17.26 7.74
N TYR A 616 20.81 -16.50 8.31
CA TYR A 616 20.92 -16.02 9.70
C TYR A 616 20.67 -17.11 10.76
N LEU A 617 19.98 -18.20 10.39
CA LEU A 617 19.71 -19.35 11.25
C LEU A 617 20.71 -20.50 11.07
N ASN A 618 21.82 -20.27 10.34
CA ASN A 618 22.86 -21.26 10.04
C ASN A 618 22.34 -22.51 9.32
N LEU A 619 21.35 -22.33 8.43
CA LEU A 619 20.81 -23.35 7.55
C LEU A 619 21.35 -23.17 6.13
N ALA A 620 21.17 -24.18 5.28
CA ALA A 620 21.48 -24.07 3.87
C ALA A 620 20.62 -22.97 3.20
N TYR A 621 21.25 -22.09 2.44
CA TYR A 621 20.59 -21.01 1.71
C TYR A 621 21.11 -20.92 0.28
N GLN A 622 20.30 -20.33 -0.58
CA GLN A 622 20.62 -20.00 -1.96
C GLN A 622 20.85 -18.48 -2.08
N THR A 623 21.84 -18.08 -2.86
CA THR A 623 22.05 -16.67 -3.22
C THR A 623 21.11 -16.22 -4.36
N PRO A 624 20.86 -14.91 -4.51
CA PRO A 624 20.02 -14.40 -5.59
C PRO A 624 20.48 -14.89 -6.97
N PRO A 625 19.60 -15.52 -7.78
CA PRO A 625 19.98 -15.96 -9.11
C PRO A 625 20.24 -14.75 -10.02
N PRO A 626 21.21 -14.83 -10.95
CA PRO A 626 21.34 -13.85 -12.01
C PRO A 626 20.13 -13.95 -12.94
N ILE A 627 19.30 -12.92 -13.01
CA ILE A 627 18.12 -12.90 -13.87
C ILE A 627 18.56 -12.63 -15.31
N THR A 628 18.28 -13.57 -16.20
CA THR A 628 18.66 -13.53 -17.61
C THR A 628 17.75 -12.61 -18.43
N ASP A 629 18.22 -12.14 -19.59
CA ASP A 629 17.40 -11.33 -20.49
C ASP A 629 16.14 -12.07 -21.00
N GLN A 630 16.15 -13.41 -21.06
CA GLN A 630 14.94 -14.19 -21.39
C GLN A 630 13.92 -14.15 -20.26
N GLN A 631 14.37 -14.27 -19.01
CA GLN A 631 13.49 -14.14 -17.84
C GLN A 631 12.97 -12.71 -17.73
N ILE A 632 13.79 -11.68 -18.02
CA ILE A 632 13.33 -10.28 -18.07
C ILE A 632 12.19 -10.11 -19.08
N ARG A 633 12.28 -10.70 -20.28
CA ARG A 633 11.17 -10.67 -21.24
C ARG A 633 9.88 -11.29 -20.70
N SER A 634 9.98 -12.36 -19.91
CA SER A 634 8.82 -12.95 -19.21
C SER A 634 8.29 -12.07 -18.07
N ARG A 635 9.16 -11.39 -17.33
CA ARG A 635 8.80 -10.43 -16.26
C ARG A 635 8.11 -9.17 -16.78
N MET A 636 8.30 -8.85 -18.06
CA MET A 636 7.61 -7.76 -18.76
C MET A 636 6.21 -8.15 -19.26
N SER A 637 5.64 -9.27 -18.80
CA SER A 637 4.23 -9.58 -19.02
C SER A 637 3.64 -10.17 -17.75
N PHE A 638 2.36 -9.91 -17.50
CA PHE A 638 1.62 -10.48 -16.39
C PHE A 638 1.11 -11.88 -16.76
N ASN A 639 1.14 -12.83 -15.83
CA ASN A 639 0.64 -14.19 -16.05
C ASN A 639 -0.13 -14.70 -14.83
N SER A 640 -1.45 -14.79 -14.94
CA SER A 640 -2.33 -15.18 -13.85
C SER A 640 -2.24 -16.64 -13.41
N ASN A 641 -1.42 -17.45 -14.10
CA ASN A 641 -1.20 -18.85 -13.75
C ASN A 641 -0.07 -19.03 -12.72
N LEU A 642 0.66 -17.96 -12.37
CA LEU A 642 1.68 -18.00 -11.32
C LEU A 642 1.05 -18.05 -9.92
N TYR A 643 1.85 -18.47 -8.95
CA TYR A 643 1.40 -18.61 -7.56
C TYR A 643 1.05 -17.24 -6.97
N GLY A 644 -0.22 -17.02 -6.60
CA GLY A 644 -0.68 -15.76 -6.02
C GLY A 644 -1.19 -14.74 -7.05
N ASP A 645 -1.09 -15.05 -8.34
CA ASP A 645 -1.38 -14.11 -9.42
C ASP A 645 -2.75 -14.32 -10.09
N SER A 646 -3.62 -15.14 -9.50
CA SER A 646 -4.96 -15.36 -10.07
C SER A 646 -5.68 -14.02 -10.28
N ASN A 647 -6.27 -13.87 -11.47
CA ASN A 647 -7.10 -12.73 -11.85
C ASN A 647 -8.60 -12.98 -11.56
N GLY A 648 -8.92 -14.06 -10.85
CA GLY A 648 -10.28 -14.43 -10.42
C GLY A 648 -10.81 -13.59 -9.26
N GLY A 649 -12.06 -13.86 -8.87
CA GLY A 649 -12.75 -13.15 -7.78
C GLY A 649 -13.38 -11.83 -8.18
N HIS A 650 -14.05 -11.16 -7.25
CA HIS A 650 -14.85 -9.97 -7.49
C HIS A 650 -15.82 -10.20 -8.67
N THR A 651 -16.43 -11.40 -8.70
CA THR A 651 -17.22 -11.89 -9.84
C THR A 651 -18.67 -11.45 -9.78
N PHE A 652 -19.14 -10.93 -8.65
CA PHE A 652 -20.49 -10.42 -8.47
C PHE A 652 -20.84 -9.27 -9.44
N THR A 653 -19.85 -8.59 -10.04
CA THR A 653 -20.07 -7.59 -11.10
C THR A 653 -20.55 -8.16 -12.44
N GLN A 654 -20.53 -9.49 -12.60
CA GLN A 654 -21.06 -10.16 -13.79
C GLN A 654 -22.55 -9.88 -14.02
N SER A 655 -23.30 -9.52 -12.97
CA SER A 655 -24.74 -9.20 -13.06
C SER A 655 -25.05 -7.84 -13.67
N LEU A 656 -24.03 -6.98 -13.86
CA LEU A 656 -24.18 -5.69 -14.53
C LEU A 656 -24.43 -5.89 -16.03
N SER A 657 -25.17 -4.96 -16.62
CA SER A 657 -25.23 -4.74 -18.07
C SER A 657 -24.06 -3.85 -18.52
N ASP A 658 -23.71 -3.90 -19.82
CA ASP A 658 -22.64 -3.05 -20.34
C ASP A 658 -22.95 -1.55 -20.21
N ALA A 659 -24.22 -1.15 -20.27
CA ALA A 659 -24.62 0.24 -20.03
C ALA A 659 -24.36 0.69 -18.58
N GLU A 660 -24.67 -0.16 -17.59
CA GLU A 660 -24.35 0.12 -16.18
C GLU A 660 -22.84 0.19 -15.96
N ARG A 661 -22.06 -0.68 -16.62
CA ARG A 661 -20.59 -0.65 -16.56
C ARG A 661 -20.01 0.66 -17.08
N LEU A 662 -20.52 1.14 -18.23
CA LEU A 662 -20.10 2.43 -18.80
C LEU A 662 -20.44 3.61 -17.89
N ALA A 663 -21.65 3.61 -17.31
CA ALA A 663 -22.04 4.63 -16.34
C ALA A 663 -21.16 4.62 -15.10
N LEU A 664 -20.86 3.44 -14.54
CA LEU A 664 -19.96 3.29 -13.40
C LEU A 664 -18.53 3.75 -13.72
N LEU A 665 -18.01 3.44 -14.91
CA LEU A 665 -16.71 3.95 -15.36
C LEU A 665 -16.69 5.48 -15.39
N GLU A 666 -17.73 6.09 -15.94
CA GLU A 666 -17.83 7.55 -16.01
C GLU A 666 -17.90 8.18 -14.61
N TYR A 667 -18.63 7.54 -13.68
CA TYR A 667 -18.66 7.96 -12.28
C TYR A 667 -17.29 7.86 -11.61
N LEU A 668 -16.54 6.78 -11.84
CA LEU A 668 -15.20 6.59 -11.27
C LEU A 668 -14.18 7.64 -11.75
N LYS A 669 -14.40 8.29 -12.92
CA LYS A 669 -13.58 9.44 -13.35
C LYS A 669 -13.77 10.66 -12.45
N THR A 670 -14.89 10.75 -11.72
CA THR A 670 -15.18 11.86 -10.80
C THR A 670 -14.58 11.66 -9.39
N LEU A 671 -14.07 10.45 -9.11
CA LEU A 671 -13.50 10.04 -7.82
C LEU A 671 -11.96 10.06 -7.86
#